data_AF-A0A4U5TTE2-F1
#
_entry.id   AF-A0A4U5TTE2-F1
#
_cell.length_a   1.000
_cell.length_b   1.000
_cell.length_c   1.000
_cell.angle_alpha   90.00
_cell.angle_beta   90.00
_cell.angle_gamma   90.00
#
_symmetry.space_group_name_H-M   'P 1'
#
loop_
_entity.id
_entity.type
_entity.pdbx_description
1 polymer ?
#
loop_
_entity_poly.entity_id
_entity_poly.type
_entity_poly.pdbx_seq_one_letter_code
_entity_poly.pdbx_strand_id
1 'polypeptide(L)'
;MIKKYWILLLSFSLLLSCKKEPKQAEATTSPQTEEASSRVDDFADIQVLKYEIPGWDQLSLNDKKLVYYLTQAGLSGRDIIWDQNYKHNLDIRQALEKIYTTYEGDKTSENWSAFETYLKRVWFANGIHHHYSMDKMMPEFSQDYFNTLLNETNTKLDSEIVAVLFNDEDAKKVNLDKSKGLLKGSATNFYGDDVTAEEVENFYKNMQQPNPDKPLAFGLNSKLVKENGQLVEKTWKLNGMYHNAIKEIIKWLEKAKGVAENEKQAKGLELLIDYYKTGDLKTWDEYNVAWVEATEGEIDYINSFIEVYNDPLGYRGSYETIVEIKDFDMSAKMSVLENNVQWFEDNSTIMDEHKKDKVVGVSYKTVNVAGEAGDASPATPIGVNLPNSSWIRKEHGSKSVSLGNIIRAYENAGSSGRLEEFAHDSTEIALHKQYSAVADKLHTALHEVVGHASGQLNPGVGTTKETLKSYASTLEEGRADLVGLYFLMDKKLEEIGLTDNAEKLGMAAYDDYIRNGLMTQFVRIDLGKDVEEAHMRNRFWVSAWVYEKGEADNVIEKLTKNGKTYYNIIDYQKLRTLFGQLLRETQRIKSEGDYEAAKNLVENYGVKIDQDIHKEVLDRNSQFKSKPYSGFVNPVLVPETDDVGNITEVKVTQPESFTAQMLDYAKNYGFLVK
;
A
#
# COMPACT_ATOMS: atom_id res chain seq x y z
N MET A 1 -61.29 -56.63 -5.65
CA MET A 1 -60.87 -57.30 -4.39
C MET A 1 -60.22 -56.24 -3.51
N ILE A 2 -60.93 -55.69 -2.52
CA ILE A 2 -60.76 -55.98 -1.07
C ILE A 2 -59.29 -55.72 -0.66
N LYS A 3 -58.86 -54.80 0.21
CA LYS A 3 -59.44 -53.91 1.23
C LYS A 3 -58.29 -52.95 1.61
N LYS A 4 -58.58 -51.68 1.97
CA LYS A 4 -58.25 -51.10 3.29
C LYS A 4 -58.72 -49.63 3.37
N TYR A 5 -59.63 -49.43 4.32
CA TYR A 5 -60.13 -48.17 4.88
C TYR A 5 -59.00 -47.45 5.66
N TRP A 6 -58.73 -46.16 5.47
CA TRP A 6 -59.39 -44.95 6.03
C TRP A 6 -59.30 -44.79 7.55
N ILE A 7 -58.61 -43.72 7.98
CA ILE A 7 -58.95 -42.77 9.08
C ILE A 7 -58.27 -41.45 8.66
N LEU A 8 -58.89 -40.48 7.97
CA LEU A 8 -60.06 -39.61 8.24
C LEU A 8 -59.78 -38.58 9.35
N LEU A 9 -59.90 -37.29 8.99
CA LEU A 9 -60.42 -36.14 9.76
C LEU A 9 -59.58 -34.89 9.45
N LEU A 10 -60.15 -33.72 9.12
CA LEU A 10 -61.47 -33.33 8.63
C LEU A 10 -61.27 -31.86 8.24
N SER A 11 -61.73 -31.49 7.06
CA SER A 11 -61.93 -30.09 6.69
C SER A 11 -63.10 -29.53 7.49
N PHE A 12 -62.99 -28.31 8.03
CA PHE A 12 -64.02 -27.31 7.76
C PHE A 12 -63.60 -25.89 8.14
N SER A 13 -64.13 -24.99 7.32
CA SER A 13 -63.87 -23.59 7.14
C SER A 13 -64.63 -22.72 8.14
N LEU A 14 -64.10 -21.49 8.36
CA LEU A 14 -64.78 -20.18 8.28
C LEU A 14 -64.59 -19.22 9.47
N LEU A 15 -64.01 -18.07 9.10
CA LEU A 15 -64.39 -16.68 9.41
C LEU A 15 -63.70 -15.91 10.56
N LEU A 16 -63.14 -14.78 10.10
CA LEU A 16 -63.13 -13.42 10.68
C LEU A 16 -62.20 -13.13 11.86
N SER A 17 -61.14 -12.35 11.59
CA SER A 17 -61.04 -10.96 12.04
C SER A 17 -59.69 -10.36 11.63
N CYS A 18 -59.70 -9.15 11.07
CA CYS A 18 -58.50 -8.37 10.81
C CYS A 18 -57.93 -7.80 12.13
N LYS A 19 -56.68 -8.15 12.44
CA LYS A 19 -55.73 -7.24 13.10
C LYS A 19 -54.34 -7.54 12.54
N LYS A 20 -53.72 -6.51 11.95
CA LYS A 20 -52.32 -6.51 11.50
C LYS A 20 -51.41 -6.33 12.70
N GLU A 21 -50.48 -7.26 12.89
CA GLU A 21 -49.14 -7.03 13.44
C GLU A 21 -48.12 -7.46 12.37
N PRO A 22 -46.96 -6.79 12.26
CA PRO A 22 -46.07 -6.95 11.13
C PRO A 22 -45.27 -8.24 11.25
N LYS A 23 -45.42 -9.14 10.27
CA LYS A 23 -44.42 -10.20 10.06
C LYS A 23 -43.15 -9.53 9.57
N GLN A 24 -42.10 -9.63 10.38
CA GLN A 24 -40.71 -9.52 9.94
C GLN A 24 -40.55 -10.33 8.65
N ALA A 25 -40.16 -9.64 7.58
CA ALA A 25 -39.61 -10.30 6.42
C ALA A 25 -38.26 -10.87 6.85
N GLU A 26 -38.15 -12.19 6.93
CA GLU A 26 -36.86 -12.86 6.87
C GLU A 26 -36.25 -12.49 5.52
N ALA A 27 -35.31 -11.55 5.56
CA ALA A 27 -34.41 -11.30 4.45
C ALA A 27 -33.47 -12.51 4.38
N THR A 28 -33.79 -13.46 3.51
CA THR A 28 -32.83 -14.44 3.02
C THR A 28 -31.81 -13.70 2.15
N THR A 29 -30.81 -13.11 2.79
CA THR A 29 -29.57 -12.72 2.13
C THR A 29 -28.79 -13.99 1.84
N SER A 30 -28.98 -14.54 0.65
CA SER A 30 -28.03 -15.46 0.04
C SER A 30 -26.66 -14.77 -0.05
N PRO A 31 -25.58 -15.35 0.48
CA PRO A 31 -24.24 -14.82 0.31
C PRO A 31 -23.80 -15.07 -1.13
N GLN A 32 -24.03 -14.09 -2.01
CA GLN A 32 -23.31 -14.02 -3.28
C GLN A 32 -21.90 -13.50 -2.98
N THR A 33 -20.95 -14.44 -2.94
CA THR A 33 -19.53 -14.31 -3.33
C THR A 33 -19.02 -12.88 -3.58
N GLU A 34 -18.44 -12.24 -2.55
CA GLU A 34 -17.68 -10.98 -2.65
C GLU A 34 -16.29 -11.14 -3.33
N GLU A 35 -15.84 -12.38 -3.54
CA GLU A 35 -14.46 -12.74 -3.93
C GLU A 35 -14.10 -12.43 -5.40
N ALA A 36 -15.10 -12.27 -6.30
CA ALA A 36 -14.86 -11.82 -7.68
C ALA A 36 -14.77 -10.29 -7.79
N SER A 37 -14.97 -9.55 -6.69
CA SER A 37 -15.29 -8.13 -6.79
C SER A 37 -14.08 -7.20 -6.88
N SER A 38 -12.89 -7.54 -6.38
CA SER A 38 -11.77 -6.59 -6.28
C SER A 38 -10.88 -6.47 -7.52
N ARG A 39 -10.89 -7.45 -8.43
CA ARG A 39 -10.06 -7.47 -9.64
C ARG A 39 -10.77 -6.74 -10.79
N VAL A 40 -10.04 -5.88 -11.50
CA VAL A 40 -10.57 -4.99 -12.55
C VAL A 40 -10.05 -5.37 -13.94
N ASP A 41 -8.77 -5.73 -14.06
CA ASP A 41 -8.16 -6.05 -15.35
C ASP A 41 -6.92 -6.93 -15.18
N ASP A 42 -6.51 -7.62 -16.25
CA ASP A 42 -5.31 -8.45 -16.30
C ASP A 42 -4.64 -8.39 -17.66
N PHE A 43 -3.34 -8.12 -17.67
CA PHE A 43 -2.56 -8.06 -18.91
C PHE A 43 -1.08 -8.25 -18.61
N ALA A 44 -0.34 -8.87 -19.54
CA ALA A 44 1.08 -9.18 -19.39
C ALA A 44 1.43 -9.80 -18.02
N ASP A 45 2.21 -9.12 -17.19
CA ASP A 45 2.65 -9.49 -15.85
C ASP A 45 1.98 -8.68 -14.73
N ILE A 46 0.86 -8.01 -15.05
CA ILE A 46 0.16 -7.06 -14.18
C ILE A 46 -1.29 -7.53 -13.95
N GLN A 47 -1.75 -7.41 -12.70
CA GLN A 47 -3.17 -7.43 -12.34
C GLN A 47 -3.58 -6.06 -11.81
N VAL A 48 -4.73 -5.55 -12.23
CA VAL A 48 -5.29 -4.28 -11.74
C VAL A 48 -6.44 -4.56 -10.79
N LEU A 49 -6.40 -3.93 -9.63
CA LEU A 49 -7.34 -4.10 -8.53
C LEU A 49 -8.12 -2.81 -8.29
N LYS A 50 -9.15 -2.88 -7.45
CA LYS A 50 -9.85 -1.71 -6.90
C LYS A 50 -9.68 -1.69 -5.38
N TYR A 51 -9.72 -0.50 -4.79
CA TYR A 51 -9.84 -0.32 -3.35
C TYR A 51 -11.10 0.49 -3.02
N GLU A 52 -11.58 0.33 -1.80
CA GLU A 52 -12.69 1.12 -1.24
C GLU A 52 -12.15 2.23 -0.35
N ILE A 53 -13.00 3.20 -0.01
CA ILE A 53 -12.68 4.30 0.91
C ILE A 53 -13.49 4.12 2.22
N PRO A 54 -13.05 3.26 3.16
CA PRO A 54 -13.73 3.10 4.44
C PRO A 54 -13.82 4.43 5.19
N GLY A 55 -14.96 4.65 5.85
CA GLY A 55 -15.18 5.87 6.62
C GLY A 55 -15.66 7.07 5.80
N TRP A 56 -15.85 6.95 4.48
CA TRP A 56 -16.37 8.05 3.65
C TRP A 56 -17.67 8.67 4.19
N ASP A 57 -18.60 7.84 4.64
CA ASP A 57 -19.90 8.29 5.16
C ASP A 57 -19.81 8.95 6.54
N GLN A 58 -18.67 8.83 7.23
CA GLN A 58 -18.41 9.48 8.51
C GLN A 58 -17.86 10.91 8.33
N LEU A 59 -17.41 11.26 7.13
CA LEU A 59 -16.87 12.58 6.81
C LEU A 59 -17.97 13.65 6.77
N SER A 60 -17.66 14.84 7.27
CA SER A 60 -18.51 16.00 7.04
C SER A 60 -18.51 16.38 5.55
N LEU A 61 -19.49 17.17 5.12
CA LEU A 61 -19.51 17.67 3.74
C LEU A 61 -18.27 18.50 3.39
N ASN A 62 -17.69 19.22 4.36
CA ASN A 62 -16.46 19.98 4.11
C ASN A 62 -15.25 19.05 3.95
N ASP A 63 -15.16 17.97 4.74
CA ASP A 63 -14.07 17.01 4.62
C ASP A 63 -14.17 16.25 3.28
N LYS A 64 -15.39 15.86 2.87
CA LYS A 64 -15.63 15.28 1.53
C LYS A 64 -15.21 16.23 0.41
N LYS A 65 -15.50 17.53 0.54
CA LYS A 65 -15.03 18.57 -0.40
C LYS A 65 -13.51 18.69 -0.40
N LEU A 66 -12.89 18.69 0.78
CA LEU A 66 -11.45 18.76 0.93
C LEU A 66 -10.77 17.58 0.22
N VAL A 67 -11.21 16.35 0.50
CA VAL A 67 -10.72 15.14 -0.19
C VAL A 67 -10.91 15.26 -1.69
N TYR A 68 -12.11 15.63 -2.15
CA TYR A 68 -12.37 15.84 -3.58
C TYR A 68 -11.39 16.84 -4.20
N TYR A 69 -11.22 18.02 -3.61
CA TYR A 69 -10.32 19.05 -4.14
C TYR A 69 -8.86 18.61 -4.13
N LEU A 70 -8.40 17.90 -3.10
CA LEU A 70 -7.04 17.35 -3.04
C LEU A 70 -6.81 16.28 -4.11
N THR A 71 -7.79 15.37 -4.33
CA THR A 71 -7.71 14.37 -5.40
C THR A 71 -7.69 15.05 -6.78
N GLN A 72 -8.50 16.09 -7.00
CA GLN A 72 -8.46 16.86 -8.24
C GLN A 72 -7.12 17.59 -8.45
N ALA A 73 -6.52 18.13 -7.38
CA ALA A 73 -5.17 18.70 -7.44
C ALA A 73 -4.15 17.64 -7.87
N GLY A 74 -4.18 16.46 -7.23
CA GLY A 74 -3.34 15.32 -7.59
C GLY A 74 -3.42 14.93 -9.06
N LEU A 75 -4.63 14.62 -9.52
CA LEU A 75 -4.88 14.21 -10.91
C LEU A 75 -4.46 15.29 -11.91
N SER A 76 -4.55 16.57 -11.55
CA SER A 76 -4.11 17.67 -12.42
C SER A 76 -2.61 17.68 -12.71
N GLY A 77 -1.80 16.97 -11.91
CA GLY A 77 -0.38 16.75 -12.20
C GLY A 77 -0.07 15.45 -12.92
N ARG A 78 -1.06 14.65 -13.33
CA ARG A 78 -0.85 13.33 -13.95
C ARG A 78 0.17 13.37 -15.09
N ASP A 79 0.07 14.32 -16.01
CA ASP A 79 0.99 14.38 -17.15
C ASP A 79 2.45 14.66 -16.76
N ILE A 80 2.69 15.22 -15.57
CA ILE A 80 4.04 15.57 -15.12
C ILE A 80 4.89 14.31 -14.97
N ILE A 81 4.39 13.25 -14.31
CA ILE A 81 5.17 12.02 -14.13
C ILE A 81 5.46 11.33 -15.45
N TRP A 82 4.55 11.45 -16.43
CA TRP A 82 4.75 10.90 -17.77
C TRP A 82 5.92 11.59 -18.47
N ASP A 83 5.95 12.92 -18.46
CA ASP A 83 7.06 13.68 -19.03
C ASP A 83 8.36 13.48 -18.26
N GLN A 84 8.33 13.40 -16.91
CA GLN A 84 9.50 13.10 -16.08
C GLN A 84 10.09 11.74 -16.41
N ASN A 85 9.26 10.70 -16.58
CA ASN A 85 9.71 9.34 -16.85
C ASN A 85 10.44 9.21 -18.19
N TYR A 86 10.01 9.94 -19.23
CA TYR A 86 10.68 9.92 -20.54
C TYR A 86 10.12 11.01 -21.47
N LYS A 87 11.01 11.69 -22.20
CA LYS A 87 10.70 12.89 -23.02
C LYS A 87 9.66 12.69 -24.12
N HIS A 88 9.46 11.45 -24.59
CA HIS A 88 8.50 11.13 -25.66
C HIS A 88 7.21 10.48 -25.15
N ASN A 89 7.08 10.24 -23.84
CA ASN A 89 5.93 9.52 -23.27
C ASN A 89 4.59 10.18 -23.57
N LEU A 90 4.49 11.51 -23.51
CA LEU A 90 3.23 12.21 -23.79
C LEU A 90 2.81 12.09 -25.26
N ASP A 91 3.75 12.16 -26.21
CA ASP A 91 3.47 11.99 -27.64
C ASP A 91 3.09 10.54 -27.96
N ILE A 92 3.81 9.57 -27.39
CA ILE A 92 3.52 8.14 -27.52
C ILE A 92 2.14 7.83 -26.96
N ARG A 93 1.84 8.27 -25.73
CA ARG A 93 0.54 8.05 -25.07
C ARG A 93 -0.61 8.57 -25.93
N GLN A 94 -0.52 9.81 -26.41
CA GLN A 94 -1.54 10.40 -27.29
C GLN A 94 -1.75 9.60 -28.57
N ALA A 95 -0.67 9.16 -29.22
CA ALA A 95 -0.76 8.37 -30.44
C ALA A 95 -1.46 7.02 -30.18
N LEU A 96 -1.07 6.31 -29.12
CA LEU A 96 -1.69 5.03 -28.76
C LEU A 96 -3.16 5.20 -28.36
N GLU A 97 -3.50 6.21 -27.55
CA GLU A 97 -4.87 6.52 -27.13
C GLU A 97 -5.77 6.89 -28.33
N LYS A 98 -5.25 7.69 -29.26
CA LYS A 98 -5.95 8.04 -30.49
C LYS A 98 -6.20 6.80 -31.35
N ILE A 99 -5.17 5.97 -31.58
CA ILE A 99 -5.33 4.70 -32.30
C ILE A 99 -6.43 3.86 -31.64
N TYR A 100 -6.36 3.67 -30.31
CA TYR A 100 -7.30 2.84 -29.58
C TYR A 100 -8.76 3.27 -29.76
N THR A 101 -8.98 4.59 -29.66
CA THR A 101 -10.32 5.19 -29.68
C THR A 101 -10.90 5.38 -31.08
N THR A 102 -10.08 5.48 -32.13
CA THR A 102 -10.56 5.75 -33.49
C THR A 102 -10.33 4.61 -34.49
N TYR A 103 -9.64 3.52 -34.12
CA TYR A 103 -9.48 2.37 -35.00
C TYR A 103 -10.81 1.65 -35.22
N GLU A 104 -11.19 1.50 -36.49
CA GLU A 104 -12.43 0.82 -36.94
C GLU A 104 -12.17 -0.55 -37.60
N GLY A 105 -10.91 -0.97 -37.70
CA GLY A 105 -10.53 -2.27 -38.26
C GLY A 105 -10.75 -3.46 -37.32
N ASP A 106 -10.12 -4.59 -37.62
CA ASP A 106 -10.33 -5.84 -36.87
C ASP A 106 -9.65 -5.84 -35.49
N LYS A 107 -10.46 -5.60 -34.45
CA LYS A 107 -10.06 -5.66 -33.04
C LYS A 107 -10.04 -7.07 -32.42
N THR A 108 -10.27 -8.11 -33.22
CA THR A 108 -10.22 -9.51 -32.76
C THR A 108 -8.90 -10.21 -33.10
N SER A 109 -8.02 -9.55 -33.84
CA SER A 109 -6.72 -10.09 -34.24
C SER A 109 -5.72 -10.19 -33.08
N GLU A 110 -4.75 -11.11 -33.19
CA GLU A 110 -3.64 -11.24 -32.23
C GLU A 110 -2.80 -9.96 -32.16
N ASN A 111 -2.55 -9.32 -33.30
CA ASN A 111 -1.83 -8.05 -33.37
C ASN A 111 -2.55 -6.93 -32.63
N TRP A 112 -3.89 -6.83 -32.74
CA TRP A 112 -4.65 -5.85 -31.98
C TRP A 112 -4.61 -6.15 -30.47
N SER A 113 -4.73 -7.42 -30.10
CA SER A 113 -4.65 -7.84 -28.69
C SER A 113 -3.27 -7.51 -28.09
N ALA A 114 -2.20 -7.68 -28.86
CA ALA A 114 -0.84 -7.28 -28.49
C ALA A 114 -0.70 -5.74 -28.38
N PHE A 115 -1.32 -4.99 -29.29
CA PHE A 115 -1.40 -3.52 -29.21
C PHE A 115 -2.13 -3.04 -27.95
N GLU A 116 -3.30 -3.59 -27.65
CA GLU A 116 -4.07 -3.24 -26.45
C GLU A 116 -3.29 -3.58 -25.18
N THR A 117 -2.64 -4.76 -25.15
CA THR A 117 -1.76 -5.15 -24.04
C THR A 117 -0.62 -4.15 -23.86
N TYR A 118 0.04 -3.72 -24.95
CA TYR A 118 1.11 -2.73 -24.89
C TYR A 118 0.62 -1.38 -24.35
N LEU A 119 -0.51 -0.87 -24.85
CA LEU A 119 -1.12 0.36 -24.36
C LEU A 119 -1.47 0.29 -22.87
N LYS A 120 -2.06 -0.82 -22.41
CA LYS A 120 -2.36 -1.01 -20.99
C LYS A 120 -1.10 -1.00 -20.12
N ARG A 121 -0.01 -1.63 -20.57
CA ARG A 121 1.29 -1.57 -19.88
C ARG A 121 1.84 -0.14 -19.84
N VAL A 122 1.72 0.62 -20.94
CA VAL A 122 2.15 2.02 -21.02
C VAL A 122 1.37 2.89 -20.02
N TRP A 123 0.05 2.73 -19.94
CA TRP A 123 -0.78 3.38 -18.91
C TRP A 123 -0.36 3.01 -17.50
N PHE A 124 -0.15 1.72 -17.24
CA PHE A 124 0.19 1.23 -15.91
C PHE A 124 1.55 1.74 -15.43
N ALA A 125 2.53 1.86 -16.33
CA ALA A 125 3.88 2.27 -15.97
C ALA A 125 4.13 3.78 -16.06
N ASN A 126 3.11 4.58 -16.39
CA ASN A 126 3.26 6.00 -16.70
C ASN A 126 4.35 6.27 -17.76
N GLY A 127 4.46 5.40 -18.76
CA GLY A 127 5.50 5.46 -19.80
C GLY A 127 5.82 4.12 -20.48
N ILE A 128 6.79 4.13 -21.39
CA ILE A 128 7.18 2.92 -22.17
C ILE A 128 8.15 1.98 -21.45
N HIS A 129 8.55 2.29 -20.22
CA HIS A 129 9.46 1.46 -19.42
C HIS A 129 8.71 0.76 -18.31
N HIS A 130 9.09 -0.47 -18.01
CA HIS A 130 8.47 -1.27 -16.96
C HIS A 130 8.63 -0.58 -15.59
N HIS A 131 7.52 -0.37 -14.90
CA HIS A 131 7.45 0.34 -13.61
C HIS A 131 8.43 -0.19 -12.54
N TYR A 132 8.64 -1.52 -12.49
CA TYR A 132 9.55 -2.15 -11.54
C TYR A 132 11.00 -2.36 -12.05
N SER A 133 11.21 -3.11 -13.15
CA SER A 133 12.56 -3.42 -13.65
C SER A 133 13.27 -2.26 -14.36
N MET A 134 12.53 -1.18 -14.67
CA MET A 134 12.98 -0.02 -15.44
C MET A 134 13.32 -0.31 -16.91
N ASP A 135 13.14 -1.53 -17.40
CA ASP A 135 13.46 -1.91 -18.79
C ASP A 135 12.42 -1.36 -19.77
N LYS A 136 12.84 -0.93 -20.96
CA LYS A 136 11.92 -0.55 -22.03
C LYS A 136 11.07 -1.75 -22.43
N MET A 137 9.75 -1.54 -22.48
CA MET A 137 8.81 -2.54 -22.89
C MET A 137 8.80 -2.61 -24.41
N MET A 138 9.08 -3.79 -24.97
CA MET A 138 9.04 -4.03 -26.41
C MET A 138 7.61 -4.42 -26.83
N PRO A 139 7.05 -3.82 -27.90
CA PRO A 139 5.79 -4.26 -28.49
C PRO A 139 5.85 -5.71 -28.99
N GLU A 140 4.77 -6.46 -28.80
CA GLU A 140 4.60 -7.83 -29.33
C GLU A 140 3.91 -7.87 -30.70
N PHE A 141 3.85 -6.73 -31.38
CA PHE A 141 3.39 -6.56 -32.76
C PHE A 141 4.49 -5.90 -33.59
N SER A 142 4.44 -6.01 -34.91
CA SER A 142 5.48 -5.44 -35.78
C SER A 142 5.35 -3.92 -35.93
N GLN A 143 6.47 -3.26 -36.21
CA GLN A 143 6.48 -1.84 -36.58
C GLN A 143 5.62 -1.57 -37.82
N ASP A 144 5.61 -2.49 -38.80
CA ASP A 144 4.76 -2.38 -39.99
C ASP A 144 3.27 -2.36 -39.64
N TYR A 145 2.84 -3.22 -38.71
CA TYR A 145 1.46 -3.21 -38.22
C TYR A 145 1.14 -1.89 -37.50
N PHE A 146 2.05 -1.40 -36.67
CA PHE A 146 1.88 -0.10 -36.01
C PHE A 146 1.76 1.07 -37.01
N ASN A 147 2.57 1.05 -38.08
CA ASN A 147 2.46 2.02 -39.17
C ASN A 147 1.11 1.96 -39.88
N THR A 148 0.54 0.77 -40.08
CA THR A 148 -0.84 0.61 -40.58
C THR A 148 -1.85 1.25 -39.62
N LEU A 149 -1.74 1.01 -38.30
CA LEU A 149 -2.62 1.63 -37.31
C LEU A 149 -2.53 3.17 -37.34
N LEU A 150 -1.31 3.73 -37.40
CA LEU A 150 -1.09 5.17 -37.53
C LEU A 150 -1.77 5.73 -38.78
N ASN A 151 -1.62 5.07 -39.93
CA ASN A 151 -2.20 5.51 -41.19
C ASN A 151 -3.74 5.44 -41.19
N GLU A 152 -4.31 4.30 -40.78
CA GLU A 152 -5.76 4.07 -40.79
C GLU A 152 -6.51 4.99 -39.81
N THR A 153 -5.85 5.41 -38.72
CA THR A 153 -6.43 6.32 -37.73
C THR A 153 -6.05 7.79 -37.94
N ASN A 154 -5.29 8.09 -39.00
CA ASN A 154 -4.71 9.42 -39.26
C ASN A 154 -4.01 9.98 -38.00
N THR A 155 -3.27 9.12 -37.31
CA THR A 155 -2.51 9.44 -36.11
C THR A 155 -1.08 9.80 -36.52
N LYS A 156 -0.59 10.93 -35.98
CA LYS A 156 0.76 11.41 -36.26
C LYS A 156 1.66 11.08 -35.08
N LEU A 157 2.81 10.47 -35.38
CA LEU A 157 3.91 10.27 -34.45
C LEU A 157 5.21 10.40 -35.25
N ASP A 158 6.22 11.05 -34.68
CA ASP A 158 7.50 11.21 -35.36
C ASP A 158 8.12 9.84 -35.67
N SER A 159 8.65 9.65 -36.87
CA SER A 159 9.26 8.38 -37.29
C SER A 159 10.44 7.95 -36.41
N GLU A 160 11.18 8.90 -35.83
CA GLU A 160 12.25 8.60 -34.88
C GLU A 160 11.67 8.04 -33.58
N ILE A 161 10.57 8.62 -33.07
CA ILE A 161 9.87 8.10 -31.89
C ILE A 161 9.28 6.72 -32.18
N VAL A 162 8.68 6.51 -33.36
CA VAL A 162 8.22 5.19 -33.80
C VAL A 162 9.37 4.19 -33.76
N ALA A 163 10.52 4.52 -34.34
CA ALA A 163 11.68 3.63 -34.35
C ALA A 163 12.15 3.26 -32.93
N VAL A 164 12.13 4.21 -31.99
CA VAL A 164 12.50 3.95 -30.58
C VAL A 164 11.59 2.92 -29.92
N LEU A 165 10.31 2.82 -30.29
CA LEU A 165 9.43 1.78 -29.73
C LEU A 165 9.87 0.36 -30.09
N PHE A 166 10.62 0.17 -31.19
CA PHE A 166 10.95 -1.16 -31.76
C PHE A 166 12.45 -1.47 -31.84
N ASN A 167 13.34 -0.60 -31.34
CA ASN A 167 14.79 -0.82 -31.32
C ASN A 167 15.35 -0.92 -29.88
N ASP A 168 16.67 -0.86 -29.68
CA ASP A 168 17.33 -0.95 -28.37
C ASP A 168 17.73 0.42 -27.77
N GLU A 169 17.35 1.55 -28.38
CA GLU A 169 17.62 2.88 -27.83
C GLU A 169 16.81 3.11 -26.55
N ASP A 170 17.30 3.94 -25.62
CA ASP A 170 16.58 4.25 -24.37
C ASP A 170 16.11 3.00 -23.59
N ALA A 171 16.93 1.94 -23.60
CA ALA A 171 16.56 0.61 -23.09
C ALA A 171 16.21 0.56 -21.60
N LYS A 172 16.58 1.56 -20.78
CA LYS A 172 16.22 1.64 -19.37
C LYS A 172 15.77 3.06 -18.99
N LYS A 173 14.70 3.17 -18.21
CA LYS A 173 14.27 4.42 -17.56
C LYS A 173 15.33 4.95 -16.61
N VAL A 174 15.77 4.06 -15.71
CA VAL A 174 16.84 4.31 -14.74
C VAL A 174 17.88 3.20 -14.86
N ASN A 175 19.12 3.59 -15.12
CA ASN A 175 20.25 2.69 -15.26
C ASN A 175 21.17 2.77 -14.05
N LEU A 176 21.38 1.62 -13.41
CA LEU A 176 22.32 1.46 -12.30
C LEU A 176 23.63 0.78 -12.71
N ASP A 177 23.77 0.39 -13.99
CA ASP A 177 25.02 -0.14 -14.52
C ASP A 177 26.03 0.99 -14.77
N LYS A 178 27.00 1.11 -13.86
CA LYS A 178 28.07 2.12 -13.92
C LYS A 178 28.89 2.04 -15.22
N SER A 179 29.00 0.88 -15.85
CA SER A 179 29.79 0.72 -17.09
C SER A 179 29.16 1.44 -18.29
N LYS A 180 27.83 1.62 -18.26
CA LYS A 180 27.06 2.38 -19.26
C LYS A 180 26.95 3.88 -18.89
N GLY A 181 27.35 4.24 -17.68
CA GLY A 181 27.13 5.55 -17.07
C GLY A 181 25.70 5.66 -16.54
N LEU A 182 25.56 6.10 -15.28
CA LEU A 182 24.26 6.18 -14.60
C LEU A 182 23.29 7.10 -15.35
N LEU A 183 23.70 8.35 -15.62
CA LEU A 183 22.87 9.31 -16.36
C LEU A 183 22.75 8.95 -17.84
N LYS A 184 23.88 8.73 -18.53
CA LYS A 184 23.91 8.44 -19.97
C LYS A 184 23.08 7.19 -20.36
N GLY A 185 23.06 6.18 -19.49
CA GLY A 185 22.29 4.95 -19.72
C GLY A 185 20.81 5.05 -19.33
N SER A 186 20.36 6.17 -18.78
CA SER A 186 18.98 6.37 -18.29
C SER A 186 18.17 7.23 -19.25
N ALA A 187 16.96 6.79 -19.57
CA ALA A 187 16.01 7.52 -20.43
C ALA A 187 15.19 8.59 -19.68
N THR A 188 15.28 8.65 -18.35
CA THR A 188 14.56 9.64 -17.54
C THR A 188 14.80 11.07 -18.01
N ASN A 189 13.76 11.91 -17.95
CA ASN A 189 13.75 13.24 -18.56
C ASN A 189 14.17 14.37 -17.61
N PHE A 190 14.84 14.04 -16.51
CA PHE A 190 15.31 15.00 -15.51
C PHE A 190 16.49 15.87 -15.96
N TYR A 191 17.14 15.49 -17.07
CA TYR A 191 18.33 16.16 -17.59
C TYR A 191 18.20 16.38 -19.11
N GLY A 192 18.91 17.37 -19.63
CA GLY A 192 19.08 17.52 -21.08
C GLY A 192 19.96 16.41 -21.66
N ASP A 193 19.72 16.03 -22.92
CA ASP A 193 20.44 14.95 -23.61
C ASP A 193 21.97 15.17 -23.66
N ASP A 194 22.42 16.42 -23.55
CA ASP A 194 23.83 16.83 -23.59
C ASP A 194 24.45 17.09 -22.20
N VAL A 195 23.73 16.80 -21.11
CA VAL A 195 24.20 16.94 -19.72
C VAL A 195 24.86 15.65 -19.23
N THR A 196 26.04 15.74 -18.64
CA THR A 196 26.76 14.59 -18.08
C THR A 196 26.63 14.48 -16.55
N ALA A 197 26.81 13.27 -15.99
CA ALA A 197 26.73 13.07 -14.54
C ALA A 197 27.76 13.91 -13.77
N GLU A 198 28.99 14.01 -14.28
CA GLU A 198 30.04 14.85 -13.69
C GLU A 198 29.66 16.33 -13.67
N GLU A 199 29.03 16.83 -14.73
CA GLU A 199 28.53 18.20 -14.79
C GLU A 199 27.44 18.46 -13.76
N VAL A 200 26.51 17.52 -13.56
CA VAL A 200 25.46 17.60 -12.53
C VAL A 200 26.08 17.64 -11.13
N GLU A 201 26.98 16.71 -10.83
CA GLU A 201 27.65 16.62 -9.54
C GLU A 201 28.43 17.90 -9.23
N ASN A 202 29.20 18.40 -10.21
CA ASN A 202 29.93 19.65 -10.07
C ASN A 202 29.00 20.86 -9.93
N PHE A 203 27.87 20.88 -10.62
CA PHE A 203 26.90 21.97 -10.54
C PHE A 203 26.39 22.13 -9.10
N TYR A 204 25.86 21.06 -8.48
CA TYR A 204 25.34 21.16 -7.10
C TYR A 204 26.41 21.23 -6.04
N LYS A 205 27.58 20.60 -6.25
CA LYS A 205 28.72 20.73 -5.33
C LYS A 205 29.21 22.17 -5.21
N ASN A 206 29.09 22.95 -6.29
CA ASN A 206 29.50 24.35 -6.31
C ASN A 206 28.40 25.32 -5.85
N MET A 207 27.18 24.84 -5.60
CA MET A 207 26.13 25.66 -5.01
C MET A 207 26.35 25.85 -3.51
N GLN A 208 26.19 27.08 -3.04
CA GLN A 208 26.30 27.39 -1.63
C GLN A 208 24.96 27.18 -0.93
N GLN A 209 24.95 26.27 0.05
CA GLN A 209 23.82 26.10 0.96
C GLN A 209 23.63 27.38 1.80
N PRO A 210 22.41 27.96 1.88
CA PRO A 210 22.16 29.13 2.72
C PRO A 210 22.41 28.85 4.19
N ASN A 211 22.12 27.62 4.63
CA ASN A 211 22.40 27.11 5.96
C ASN A 211 22.88 25.64 5.88
N PRO A 212 24.16 25.36 6.16
CA PRO A 212 24.67 23.98 6.15
C PRO A 212 24.02 23.04 7.17
N ASP A 213 23.49 23.56 8.29
CA ASP A 213 22.80 22.76 9.30
C ASP A 213 21.35 22.44 8.90
N LYS A 214 20.80 23.20 7.95
CA LYS A 214 19.46 23.04 7.38
C LYS A 214 19.52 23.11 5.85
N PRO A 215 20.17 22.13 5.20
CA PRO A 215 20.42 22.17 3.78
C PRO A 215 19.11 22.08 3.00
N LEU A 216 18.97 22.91 1.96
CA LEU A 216 17.89 22.83 0.99
C LEU A 216 18.14 21.66 0.03
N ALA A 217 17.05 21.02 -0.40
CA ALA A 217 17.07 19.94 -1.39
C ALA A 217 17.29 20.47 -2.82
N PHE A 218 18.49 21.00 -3.10
CA PHE A 218 18.84 21.50 -4.43
C PHE A 218 18.61 20.46 -5.52
N GLY A 219 18.02 20.88 -6.64
CA GLY A 219 17.68 20.01 -7.76
C GLY A 219 16.36 19.26 -7.64
N LEU A 220 15.67 19.30 -6.50
CA LEU A 220 14.43 18.52 -6.28
C LEU A 220 13.34 18.78 -7.31
N ASN A 221 13.14 20.04 -7.70
CA ASN A 221 11.99 20.48 -8.49
C ASN A 221 12.37 21.14 -9.81
N SER A 222 13.36 20.60 -10.51
CA SER A 222 13.79 21.15 -11.79
C SER A 222 14.35 20.10 -12.74
N LYS A 223 14.24 20.41 -14.03
CA LYS A 223 15.03 19.75 -15.07
C LYS A 223 16.33 20.53 -15.29
N LEU A 224 17.49 19.87 -15.29
CA LEU A 224 18.76 20.55 -15.58
C LEU A 224 19.12 20.42 -17.07
N VAL A 225 19.29 21.53 -17.77
CA VAL A 225 19.62 21.56 -19.21
C VAL A 225 20.82 22.45 -19.48
N LYS A 226 21.43 22.32 -20.68
CA LYS A 226 22.38 23.31 -21.18
C LYS A 226 21.70 24.31 -22.09
N GLU A 227 21.88 25.60 -21.77
CA GLU A 227 21.50 26.71 -22.64
C GLU A 227 22.73 27.57 -22.89
N ASN A 228 23.08 27.78 -24.16
CA ASN A 228 24.27 28.54 -24.57
C ASN A 228 25.56 28.05 -23.87
N GLY A 229 25.67 26.74 -23.64
CA GLY A 229 26.82 26.10 -22.99
C GLY A 229 26.85 26.22 -21.47
N GLN A 230 25.81 26.76 -20.83
CA GLN A 230 25.70 26.87 -19.37
C GLN A 230 24.59 25.98 -18.83
N LEU A 231 24.83 25.33 -17.69
CA LEU A 231 23.81 24.56 -16.99
C LEU A 231 22.79 25.49 -16.34
N VAL A 232 21.51 25.25 -16.64
CA VAL A 232 20.37 26.04 -16.14
C VAL A 232 19.28 25.10 -15.66
N GLU A 233 18.76 25.34 -14.47
CA GLU A 233 17.57 24.65 -13.96
C GLU A 233 16.30 25.23 -14.58
N LYS A 234 15.50 24.36 -15.20
CA LYS A 234 14.12 24.64 -15.58
C LYS A 234 13.20 24.22 -14.44
N THR A 235 13.02 25.14 -13.50
CA THR A 235 12.17 24.91 -12.32
C THR A 235 10.73 24.59 -12.70
N TRP A 236 10.16 23.59 -12.03
CA TRP A 236 8.78 23.16 -12.18
C TRP A 236 7.88 24.03 -11.30
N LYS A 237 7.22 25.02 -11.92
CA LYS A 237 6.40 26.03 -11.21
C LYS A 237 5.43 26.74 -12.14
N LEU A 238 4.57 27.57 -11.56
CA LEU A 238 3.77 28.55 -12.30
C LEU A 238 4.68 29.49 -13.10
N ASN A 239 4.37 29.70 -14.38
CA ASN A 239 5.18 30.45 -15.34
C ASN A 239 6.59 29.85 -15.60
N GLY A 240 6.79 28.58 -15.23
CA GLY A 240 7.99 27.80 -15.51
C GLY A 240 7.67 26.53 -16.31
N MET A 241 8.53 25.51 -16.15
CA MET A 241 8.24 24.20 -16.72
C MET A 241 7.03 23.57 -16.00
N TYR A 242 6.20 22.83 -16.74
CA TYR A 242 4.91 22.28 -16.29
C TYR A 242 3.84 23.29 -15.89
N HIS A 243 3.95 24.56 -16.31
CA HIS A 243 3.01 25.63 -15.97
C HIS A 243 1.53 25.25 -16.08
N ASN A 244 1.10 24.62 -17.17
CA ASN A 244 -0.31 24.32 -17.42
C ASN A 244 -0.90 23.36 -16.38
N ALA A 245 -0.18 22.27 -16.07
CA ALA A 245 -0.58 21.33 -15.03
C ALA A 245 -0.54 21.99 -13.63
N ILE A 246 0.55 22.70 -13.31
CA ILE A 246 0.74 23.37 -12.01
C ILE A 246 -0.32 24.45 -11.76
N LYS A 247 -0.77 25.14 -12.81
CA LYS A 247 -1.87 26.11 -12.70
C LYS A 247 -3.17 25.45 -12.25
N GLU A 248 -3.51 24.28 -12.77
CA GLU A 248 -4.70 23.53 -12.35
C GLU A 248 -4.52 22.92 -10.95
N ILE A 249 -3.31 22.42 -10.61
CA ILE A 249 -2.97 22.01 -9.24
C ILE A 249 -3.26 23.14 -8.25
N ILE A 250 -2.71 24.34 -8.49
CA ILE A 250 -2.90 25.52 -7.61
C ILE A 250 -4.39 25.86 -7.47
N LYS A 251 -5.16 25.87 -8.57
CA LYS A 251 -6.59 26.17 -8.55
C LYS A 251 -7.37 25.23 -7.62
N TRP A 252 -7.03 23.95 -7.61
CA TRP A 252 -7.68 22.97 -6.73
C TRP A 252 -7.18 23.09 -5.29
N LEU A 253 -5.88 23.33 -5.07
CA LEU A 253 -5.34 23.58 -3.74
C LEU A 253 -5.93 24.86 -3.10
N GLU A 254 -6.20 25.90 -3.88
CA GLU A 254 -6.88 27.11 -3.39
C GLU A 254 -8.31 26.82 -2.90
N LYS A 255 -9.01 25.90 -3.58
CA LYS A 255 -10.32 25.41 -3.11
C LYS A 255 -10.20 24.54 -1.85
N ALA A 256 -9.22 23.64 -1.81
CA ALA A 256 -8.92 22.80 -0.65
C ALA A 256 -8.63 23.67 0.59
N LYS A 257 -7.78 24.69 0.46
CA LYS A 257 -7.49 25.66 1.53
C LYS A 257 -8.76 26.33 2.08
N GLY A 258 -9.73 26.62 1.22
CA GLY A 258 -11.01 27.24 1.62
C GLY A 258 -11.91 26.35 2.49
N VAL A 259 -11.65 25.04 2.54
CA VAL A 259 -12.39 24.07 3.35
C VAL A 259 -11.47 23.25 4.26
N ALA A 260 -10.27 23.76 4.55
CA ALA A 260 -9.33 23.10 5.45
C ALA A 260 -9.93 22.91 6.85
N GLU A 261 -9.59 21.81 7.50
CA GLU A 261 -10.14 21.38 8.79
C GLU A 261 -9.69 22.27 9.95
N ASN A 262 -8.50 22.87 9.83
CA ASN A 262 -7.92 23.74 10.83
C ASN A 262 -6.88 24.71 10.24
N GLU A 263 -6.45 25.69 11.04
CA GLU A 263 -5.51 26.74 10.61
C GLU A 263 -4.12 26.18 10.23
N LYS A 264 -3.65 25.12 10.90
CA LYS A 264 -2.35 24.49 10.58
C LYS A 264 -2.39 23.84 9.20
N GLN A 265 -3.45 23.08 8.89
CA GLN A 265 -3.66 22.48 7.57
C GLN A 265 -3.83 23.56 6.50
N ALA A 266 -4.61 24.62 6.77
CA ALA A 266 -4.75 25.76 5.86
C ALA A 266 -3.40 26.45 5.58
N LYS A 267 -2.53 26.54 6.59
CA LYS A 267 -1.18 27.10 6.44
C LYS A 267 -0.26 26.19 5.60
N GLY A 268 -0.32 24.88 5.81
CA GLY A 268 0.36 23.90 4.96
C GLY A 268 -0.06 24.04 3.50
N LEU A 269 -1.37 24.08 3.22
CA LEU A 269 -1.89 24.27 1.87
C LEU A 269 -1.46 25.61 1.24
N GLU A 270 -1.45 26.69 2.02
CA GLU A 270 -0.94 27.99 1.57
C GLU A 270 0.54 27.93 1.16
N LEU A 271 1.40 27.33 1.98
CA LEU A 271 2.83 27.20 1.68
C LEU A 271 3.06 26.30 0.46
N LEU A 272 2.26 25.24 0.29
CA LEU A 272 2.33 24.39 -0.90
C LEU A 272 1.93 25.17 -2.18
N ILE A 273 0.88 25.98 -2.11
CA ILE A 273 0.48 26.86 -3.21
C ILE A 273 1.61 27.86 -3.54
N ASP A 274 2.21 28.49 -2.53
CA ASP A 274 3.31 29.44 -2.71
C ASP A 274 4.56 28.76 -3.29
N TYR A 275 4.85 27.53 -2.88
CA TYR A 275 5.89 26.70 -3.47
C TYR A 275 5.62 26.44 -4.95
N TYR A 276 4.41 26.02 -5.33
CA TYR A 276 4.07 25.83 -6.75
C TYR A 276 4.11 27.13 -7.57
N LYS A 277 3.80 28.27 -6.95
CA LYS A 277 3.88 29.59 -7.59
C LYS A 277 5.33 30.02 -7.85
N THR A 278 6.23 29.73 -6.91
CA THR A 278 7.59 30.32 -6.88
C THR A 278 8.70 29.35 -7.28
N GLY A 279 8.51 28.06 -7.00
CA GLY A 279 9.50 27.00 -7.05
C GLY A 279 10.56 27.07 -5.96
N ASP A 280 10.38 27.87 -4.91
CA ASP A 280 11.40 28.10 -3.87
C ASP A 280 11.54 26.91 -2.91
N LEU A 281 12.72 26.30 -2.88
CA LEU A 281 13.02 25.18 -2.00
C LEU A 281 13.04 25.56 -0.51
N LYS A 282 13.19 26.84 -0.17
CA LYS A 282 12.99 27.28 1.21
C LYS A 282 11.52 27.20 1.61
N THR A 283 10.61 27.66 0.75
CA THR A 283 9.16 27.50 0.97
C THR A 283 8.76 26.03 1.01
N TRP A 284 9.43 25.17 0.25
CA TRP A 284 9.26 23.71 0.38
C TRP A 284 9.61 23.20 1.77
N ASP A 285 10.77 23.58 2.33
CA ASP A 285 11.13 23.21 3.70
C ASP A 285 10.15 23.77 4.73
N GLU A 286 9.72 25.03 4.58
CA GLU A 286 8.70 25.66 5.43
C GLU A 286 7.35 24.92 5.35
N TYR A 287 6.94 24.50 4.15
CA TYR A 287 5.77 23.64 3.93
C TYR A 287 5.91 22.30 4.69
N ASN A 288 7.05 21.62 4.54
CA ASN A 288 7.26 20.32 5.18
C ASN A 288 7.24 20.42 6.71
N VAL A 289 7.82 21.48 7.29
CA VAL A 289 7.72 21.74 8.74
C VAL A 289 6.25 21.93 9.14
N ALA A 290 5.51 22.80 8.44
CA ALA A 290 4.10 23.03 8.74
C ALA A 290 3.24 21.76 8.58
N TRP A 291 3.54 20.94 7.58
CA TRP A 291 2.84 19.68 7.32
C TRP A 291 3.09 18.66 8.43
N VAL A 292 4.34 18.46 8.86
CA VAL A 292 4.66 17.53 9.98
C VAL A 292 3.95 17.94 11.27
N GLU A 293 3.88 19.25 11.54
CA GLU A 293 3.27 19.80 12.76
C GLU A 293 1.72 19.81 12.71
N ALA A 294 1.12 19.71 11.52
CA ALA A 294 -0.32 19.57 11.32
C ALA A 294 -0.76 18.11 11.55
N THR A 295 -0.92 17.72 12.82
CA THR A 295 -1.26 16.35 13.24
C THR A 295 -2.74 16.13 13.57
N GLU A 296 -3.50 17.22 13.64
CA GLU A 296 -4.95 17.28 13.92
C GLU A 296 -5.75 17.29 12.61
N GLY A 297 -6.93 16.68 12.62
CA GLY A 297 -7.79 16.52 11.44
C GLY A 297 -7.99 15.06 11.07
N GLU A 298 -8.94 14.83 10.18
CA GLU A 298 -9.30 13.53 9.64
C GLU A 298 -8.70 13.32 8.23
N ILE A 299 -8.29 14.39 7.54
CA ILE A 299 -7.73 14.36 6.18
C ILE A 299 -6.25 14.77 6.20
N ASP A 300 -5.40 13.98 5.54
CA ASP A 300 -4.01 14.32 5.24
C ASP A 300 -3.72 14.12 3.76
N TYR A 301 -2.57 14.62 3.29
CA TYR A 301 -2.21 14.51 1.88
C TYR A 301 -0.70 14.62 1.65
N ILE A 302 -0.26 13.98 0.58
CA ILE A 302 1.02 14.18 -0.08
C ILE A 302 0.70 14.72 -1.48
N ASN A 303 1.30 15.82 -1.90
CA ASN A 303 1.10 16.39 -3.24
C ASN A 303 2.32 17.24 -3.61
N SER A 304 3.34 16.64 -4.24
CA SER A 304 4.49 17.38 -4.78
C SER A 304 5.49 16.51 -5.53
N PHE A 305 6.70 17.04 -5.74
CA PHE A 305 7.90 16.32 -6.13
C PHE A 305 8.58 15.74 -4.90
N ILE A 306 8.43 14.43 -4.65
CA ILE A 306 8.74 13.84 -3.34
C ILE A 306 9.95 12.92 -3.40
N GLU A 307 9.80 11.78 -4.09
CA GLU A 307 10.79 10.71 -4.07
C GLU A 307 11.77 10.79 -5.23
N VAL A 308 13.05 10.51 -4.96
CA VAL A 308 14.14 10.66 -5.94
C VAL A 308 14.53 9.34 -6.62
N TYR A 309 13.74 8.28 -6.47
CA TYR A 309 14.06 6.94 -6.98
C TYR A 309 14.21 6.87 -8.50
N ASN A 310 13.46 7.71 -9.22
CA ASN A 310 13.50 7.76 -10.70
C ASN A 310 14.67 8.60 -11.24
N ASP A 311 15.47 9.22 -10.38
CA ASP A 311 16.68 9.94 -10.77
C ASP A 311 17.92 9.07 -10.54
N PRO A 312 18.69 8.68 -11.58
CA PRO A 312 19.90 7.88 -11.43
C PRO A 312 20.99 8.55 -10.57
N LEU A 313 20.89 9.86 -10.31
CA LEU A 313 21.81 10.62 -9.45
C LEU A 313 21.18 11.03 -8.11
N GLY A 314 19.88 10.78 -7.89
CA GLY A 314 19.21 10.95 -6.59
C GLY A 314 18.94 12.38 -6.12
N TYR A 315 18.77 13.34 -7.04
CA TYR A 315 18.46 14.74 -6.72
C TYR A 315 17.00 15.13 -7.03
N ARG A 316 16.37 14.56 -8.07
CA ARG A 316 15.10 15.06 -8.65
C ARG A 316 13.92 14.26 -8.16
N GLY A 317 12.89 14.96 -7.67
CA GLY A 317 11.67 14.35 -7.15
C GLY A 317 10.67 13.99 -8.25
N SER A 318 10.16 12.76 -8.23
CA SER A 318 8.97 12.37 -8.99
C SER A 318 7.74 13.10 -8.46
N TYR A 319 6.85 13.54 -9.35
CA TYR A 319 5.54 14.04 -8.95
C TYR A 319 4.68 12.88 -8.41
N GLU A 320 4.15 13.01 -7.20
CA GLU A 320 3.25 12.03 -6.60
C GLU A 320 2.11 12.71 -5.81
N THR A 321 1.01 11.99 -5.66
CA THR A 321 -0.07 12.38 -4.76
C THR A 321 -0.69 11.17 -4.09
N ILE A 322 -0.92 11.29 -2.78
CA ILE A 322 -1.71 10.35 -1.98
C ILE A 322 -2.63 11.21 -1.11
N VAL A 323 -3.95 11.02 -1.22
CA VAL A 323 -4.94 11.67 -0.36
C VAL A 323 -5.40 10.66 0.67
N GLU A 324 -5.29 11.02 1.95
CA GLU A 324 -5.43 10.10 3.07
C GLU A 324 -6.59 10.53 3.95
N ILE A 325 -7.40 9.56 4.36
CA ILE A 325 -8.43 9.70 5.38
C ILE A 325 -8.00 8.85 6.57
N LYS A 326 -8.09 9.39 7.77
CA LYS A 326 -7.86 8.62 8.99
C LYS A 326 -8.71 7.36 9.01
N ASP A 327 -8.12 6.23 9.39
CA ASP A 327 -8.92 5.03 9.66
C ASP A 327 -9.66 5.21 10.99
N PHE A 328 -10.93 5.64 10.92
CA PHE A 328 -11.80 5.86 12.07
C PHE A 328 -11.97 4.59 12.93
N ASP A 329 -12.09 3.43 12.28
CA ASP A 329 -12.25 2.14 12.97
C ASP A 329 -10.97 1.77 13.71
N MET A 330 -9.82 1.85 13.03
CA MET A 330 -8.52 1.58 13.65
C MET A 330 -8.23 2.59 14.78
N SER A 331 -8.50 3.88 14.55
CA SER A 331 -8.27 4.94 15.54
C SER A 331 -9.12 4.74 16.79
N ALA A 332 -10.39 4.34 16.63
CA ALA A 332 -11.26 4.02 17.76
C ALA A 332 -10.73 2.82 18.55
N LYS A 333 -10.29 1.76 17.87
CA LYS A 333 -9.70 0.57 18.49
C LYS A 333 -8.42 0.91 19.26
N MET A 334 -7.51 1.65 18.62
CA MET A 334 -6.27 2.11 19.24
C MET A 334 -6.53 2.97 20.47
N SER A 335 -7.52 3.88 20.44
CA SER A 335 -7.87 4.72 21.59
C SER A 335 -8.40 3.88 22.77
N VAL A 336 -9.22 2.87 22.52
CA VAL A 336 -9.69 1.95 23.57
C VAL A 336 -8.50 1.19 24.18
N LEU A 337 -7.56 0.72 23.35
CA LEU A 337 -6.35 0.03 23.82
C LEU A 337 -5.45 0.97 24.62
N GLU A 338 -5.21 2.20 24.16
CA GLU A 338 -4.41 3.20 24.85
C GLU A 338 -4.99 3.53 26.24
N ASN A 339 -6.31 3.71 26.34
CA ASN A 339 -6.99 3.94 27.62
C ASN A 339 -6.87 2.74 28.59
N ASN A 340 -6.57 1.55 28.08
CA ASN A 340 -6.37 0.33 28.86
C ASN A 340 -4.90 -0.14 28.84
N VAL A 341 -3.95 0.64 28.32
CA VAL A 341 -2.57 0.17 28.06
C VAL A 341 -1.87 -0.35 29.31
N GLN A 342 -2.12 0.29 30.46
CA GLN A 342 -1.57 -0.14 31.73
C GLN A 342 -2.12 -1.51 32.16
N TRP A 343 -3.40 -1.81 31.89
CA TRP A 343 -3.96 -3.12 32.19
C TRP A 343 -3.22 -4.22 31.44
N PHE A 344 -2.88 -3.99 30.16
CA PHE A 344 -2.12 -4.96 29.38
C PHE A 344 -0.69 -5.14 29.90
N GLU A 345 -0.02 -4.08 30.34
CA GLU A 345 1.30 -4.17 30.99
C GLU A 345 1.22 -5.00 32.28
N ASP A 346 0.27 -4.67 33.16
CA ASP A 346 0.11 -5.31 34.46
C ASP A 346 -0.21 -6.81 34.33
N ASN A 347 -1.02 -7.17 33.32
CA ASN A 347 -1.48 -8.53 33.04
C ASN A 347 -0.63 -9.27 31.98
N SER A 348 0.50 -8.68 31.57
CA SER A 348 1.45 -9.34 30.68
C SER A 348 2.21 -10.46 31.42
N THR A 349 2.67 -11.47 30.67
CA THR A 349 3.46 -12.60 31.18
C THR A 349 4.94 -12.25 31.45
N ILE A 350 5.36 -11.05 31.05
CA ILE A 350 6.72 -10.55 31.29
C ILE A 350 7.05 -10.49 32.79
N MET A 351 8.35 -10.44 33.12
CA MET A 351 8.79 -10.38 34.51
C MET A 351 8.39 -9.05 35.15
N ASP A 352 8.00 -9.06 36.43
CA ASP A 352 7.51 -7.84 37.10
C ASP A 352 8.57 -6.73 37.12
N GLU A 353 9.86 -7.06 37.23
CA GLU A 353 10.96 -6.10 37.14
C GLU A 353 11.11 -5.45 35.74
N HIS A 354 10.61 -6.11 34.70
CA HIS A 354 10.60 -5.59 33.33
C HIS A 354 9.32 -4.83 32.99
N LYS A 355 8.32 -4.78 33.89
CA LYS A 355 7.09 -4.00 33.69
C LYS A 355 7.34 -2.52 34.02
N LYS A 356 6.67 -1.63 33.31
CA LYS A 356 6.63 -0.20 33.59
C LYS A 356 5.54 0.13 34.62
N ASP A 357 5.88 0.93 35.62
CA ASP A 357 4.91 1.49 36.57
C ASP A 357 3.84 2.37 35.89
N LYS A 358 4.22 3.01 34.77
CA LYS A 358 3.32 3.82 33.95
C LYS A 358 3.68 3.67 32.47
N VAL A 359 2.76 3.10 31.70
CA VAL A 359 2.86 3.00 30.25
C VAL A 359 2.11 4.15 29.59
N VAL A 360 2.69 4.66 28.51
CA VAL A 360 2.03 5.54 27.55
C VAL A 360 2.01 4.79 26.23
N GLY A 361 0.84 4.68 25.60
CA GLY A 361 0.70 4.00 24.31
C GLY A 361 1.51 4.71 23.21
N VAL A 362 1.91 3.96 22.19
CA VAL A 362 2.52 4.55 21.00
C VAL A 362 1.41 4.99 20.05
N SER A 363 1.51 6.21 19.53
CA SER A 363 0.63 6.67 18.46
C SER A 363 1.16 6.15 17.13
N TYR A 364 0.46 5.17 16.56
CA TYR A 364 0.67 4.68 15.19
C TYR A 364 -0.47 5.17 14.30
N LYS A 365 -0.15 5.61 13.07
CA LYS A 365 -1.15 6.14 12.13
C LYS A 365 -1.33 5.20 10.94
N THR A 366 -2.38 4.39 10.98
CA THR A 366 -2.94 3.75 9.79
C THR A 366 -3.98 4.67 9.15
N VAL A 367 -3.91 4.82 7.84
CA VAL A 367 -4.82 5.68 7.06
C VAL A 367 -5.46 4.88 5.91
N ASN A 368 -6.56 5.39 5.37
CA ASN A 368 -7.21 4.91 4.17
C ASN A 368 -6.96 5.87 3.02
N VAL A 369 -6.48 5.37 1.90
CA VAL A 369 -6.31 6.14 0.66
C VAL A 369 -7.66 6.47 0.05
N ALA A 370 -7.86 7.73 -0.33
CA ALA A 370 -9.05 8.22 -1.02
C ALA A 370 -8.82 8.50 -2.52
N GLY A 371 -7.57 8.73 -2.91
CA GLY A 371 -7.19 8.91 -4.31
C GLY A 371 -5.69 9.15 -4.47
N GLU A 372 -5.12 8.65 -5.56
CA GLU A 372 -3.68 8.71 -5.85
C GLU A 372 -3.42 9.26 -7.26
N ALA A 373 -2.24 9.85 -7.47
CA ALA A 373 -1.78 10.26 -8.79
C ALA A 373 -0.24 10.27 -8.85
N GLY A 374 0.32 10.41 -10.05
CA GLY A 374 1.76 10.50 -10.22
C GLY A 374 2.45 9.15 -9.98
N ASP A 375 3.61 9.17 -9.31
CA ASP A 375 4.41 7.96 -9.03
C ASP A 375 3.75 6.99 -8.02
N ALA A 376 2.66 7.40 -7.38
CA ALA A 376 1.84 6.57 -6.48
C ALA A 376 0.65 5.89 -7.18
N SER A 377 0.47 6.02 -8.50
CA SER A 377 -0.66 5.42 -9.21
C SER A 377 -0.29 5.07 -10.66
N PRO A 378 -0.71 3.92 -11.21
CA PRO A 378 -1.52 2.86 -10.58
C PRO A 378 -0.76 1.93 -9.62
N ALA A 379 0.57 1.86 -9.71
CA ALA A 379 1.39 1.13 -8.74
C ALA A 379 1.68 2.03 -7.55
N THR A 380 1.25 1.62 -6.34
CA THR A 380 1.32 2.44 -5.12
C THR A 380 2.17 1.76 -4.05
N PRO A 381 2.87 2.51 -3.17
CA PRO A 381 3.42 1.94 -1.94
C PRO A 381 2.32 1.41 -1.00
N ILE A 382 2.71 0.65 0.02
CA ILE A 382 1.80 0.24 1.11
C ILE A 382 1.98 1.09 2.38
N GLY A 383 2.97 1.98 2.38
CA GLY A 383 3.26 2.90 3.47
C GLY A 383 4.31 3.93 3.04
N VAL A 384 4.30 5.07 3.70
CA VAL A 384 5.16 6.22 3.38
C VAL A 384 5.70 6.86 4.66
N ASN A 385 6.89 7.45 4.58
CA ASN A 385 7.56 8.08 5.72
C ASN A 385 8.22 9.39 5.30
N LEU A 386 7.58 10.51 5.62
CA LEU A 386 7.93 11.83 5.12
C LEU A 386 8.05 12.86 6.25
N PRO A 387 8.77 13.98 6.03
CA PRO A 387 9.46 14.37 4.79
C PRO A 387 10.83 13.72 4.65
N ASN A 388 11.43 13.81 3.46
CA ASN A 388 12.77 13.27 3.18
C ASN A 388 13.92 14.08 3.81
N SER A 389 13.70 15.35 4.16
CA SER A 389 14.72 16.22 4.73
C SER A 389 15.15 15.75 6.12
N SER A 390 16.41 15.31 6.26
CA SER A 390 16.93 14.75 7.50
C SER A 390 16.94 15.74 8.67
N TRP A 391 17.15 17.03 8.41
CA TRP A 391 17.14 18.06 9.45
C TRP A 391 15.73 18.29 9.97
N ILE A 392 14.72 18.32 9.08
CA ILE A 392 13.31 18.46 9.48
C ILE A 392 12.90 17.25 10.31
N ARG A 393 13.25 16.03 9.87
CA ARG A 393 12.98 14.80 10.64
C ARG A 393 13.58 14.83 12.04
N LYS A 394 14.81 15.35 12.16
CA LYS A 394 15.52 15.45 13.43
C LYS A 394 14.91 16.48 14.38
N GLU A 395 14.49 17.63 13.87
CA GLU A 395 14.06 18.77 14.69
C GLU A 395 12.54 18.82 14.92
N HIS A 396 11.75 18.43 13.92
CA HIS A 396 10.28 18.53 13.91
C HIS A 396 9.58 17.18 13.84
N GLY A 397 10.30 16.10 13.50
CA GLY A 397 9.76 14.75 13.38
C GLY A 397 9.35 14.38 11.95
N SER A 398 8.66 13.25 11.81
CA SER A 398 8.17 12.72 10.54
C SER A 398 6.80 12.09 10.73
N LYS A 399 6.01 12.02 9.66
CA LYS A 399 4.79 11.21 9.60
C LYS A 399 5.11 9.91 8.86
N SER A 400 4.95 8.79 9.56
CA SER A 400 5.02 7.46 8.98
C SER A 400 3.61 6.88 9.00
N VAL A 401 3.09 6.52 7.83
CA VAL A 401 1.73 6.01 7.69
C VAL A 401 1.70 4.72 6.90
N SER A 402 0.77 3.85 7.26
CA SER A 402 0.45 2.61 6.55
C SER A 402 -0.88 2.79 5.82
N LEU A 403 -0.93 2.43 4.53
CA LEU A 403 -2.08 2.58 3.65
C LEU A 403 -3.00 1.35 3.80
N GLY A 404 -3.81 1.35 4.85
CA GLY A 404 -4.53 0.16 5.33
C GLY A 404 -5.54 -0.42 4.35
N ASN A 405 -6.27 0.40 3.59
CA ASN A 405 -7.19 -0.09 2.56
C ASN A 405 -6.49 -0.63 1.31
N ILE A 406 -5.30 -0.13 0.97
CA ILE A 406 -4.45 -0.67 -0.10
C ILE A 406 -3.91 -2.04 0.30
N ILE A 407 -3.36 -2.17 1.52
CA ILE A 407 -2.90 -3.45 2.08
C ILE A 407 -4.03 -4.48 2.06
N ARG A 408 -5.21 -4.10 2.57
CA ARG A 408 -6.38 -4.98 2.56
C ARG A 408 -6.81 -5.37 1.15
N ALA A 409 -6.72 -4.46 0.18
CA ALA A 409 -7.05 -4.78 -1.21
C ALA A 409 -6.06 -5.78 -1.83
N TYR A 410 -4.76 -5.69 -1.51
CA TYR A 410 -3.76 -6.70 -1.88
C TYR A 410 -4.06 -8.07 -1.26
N GLU A 411 -4.37 -8.10 0.05
CA GLU A 411 -4.69 -9.34 0.78
C GLU A 411 -5.93 -10.02 0.18
N ASN A 412 -6.99 -9.25 -0.07
CA ASN A 412 -8.22 -9.75 -0.67
C ASN A 412 -8.01 -10.24 -2.11
N ALA A 413 -7.11 -9.63 -2.88
CA ALA A 413 -6.81 -10.05 -4.25
C ALA A 413 -5.96 -11.33 -4.32
N GLY A 414 -5.15 -11.62 -3.29
CA GLY A 414 -4.32 -12.83 -3.22
C GLY A 414 -5.09 -14.13 -2.95
N SER A 415 -6.42 -14.08 -2.86
CA SER A 415 -7.23 -15.08 -2.17
C SER A 415 -7.84 -16.19 -3.02
N SER A 416 -7.81 -16.17 -4.36
CA SER A 416 -8.52 -17.20 -5.13
C SER A 416 -7.90 -18.59 -4.91
N GLY A 417 -8.43 -19.37 -3.97
CA GLY A 417 -8.02 -20.72 -3.64
C GLY A 417 -6.78 -20.85 -2.76
N ARG A 418 -6.02 -19.78 -2.45
CA ARG A 418 -4.80 -19.89 -1.61
C ARG A 418 -5.14 -20.31 -0.19
N LEU A 419 -6.17 -19.68 0.40
CA LEU A 419 -6.67 -20.08 1.71
C LEU A 419 -7.11 -21.55 1.69
N GLU A 420 -7.92 -21.94 0.71
CA GLU A 420 -8.42 -23.31 0.56
C GLU A 420 -7.30 -24.34 0.31
N GLU A 421 -6.21 -23.93 -0.34
CA GLU A 421 -5.06 -24.79 -0.61
C GLU A 421 -4.17 -24.98 0.61
N PHE A 422 -4.00 -23.96 1.45
CA PHE A 422 -3.04 -23.99 2.57
C PHE A 422 -3.68 -24.20 3.94
N ALA A 423 -4.96 -23.89 4.12
CA ALA A 423 -5.70 -24.20 5.34
C ALA A 423 -5.91 -25.71 5.49
N HIS A 424 -5.88 -26.19 6.72
CA HIS A 424 -6.03 -27.59 7.08
C HIS A 424 -7.44 -28.14 6.80
N ASP A 425 -8.49 -27.35 7.09
CA ASP A 425 -9.88 -27.76 6.95
C ASP A 425 -10.89 -26.61 6.74
N SER A 426 -12.16 -26.98 6.54
CA SER A 426 -13.25 -26.03 6.31
C SER A 426 -13.59 -25.14 7.51
N THR A 427 -13.23 -25.54 8.73
CA THR A 427 -13.47 -24.76 9.94
C THR A 427 -12.50 -23.59 10.00
N GLU A 428 -11.21 -23.85 9.77
CA GLU A 428 -10.19 -22.81 9.64
C GLU A 428 -10.55 -21.81 8.53
N ILE A 429 -10.97 -22.32 7.36
CA ILE A 429 -11.41 -21.47 6.24
C ILE A 429 -12.61 -20.59 6.65
N ALA A 430 -13.61 -21.16 7.32
CA ALA A 430 -14.80 -20.41 7.76
C ALA A 430 -14.46 -19.36 8.83
N LEU A 431 -13.58 -19.69 9.78
CA LEU A 431 -13.10 -18.75 10.79
C LEU A 431 -12.31 -17.60 10.16
N HIS A 432 -11.39 -17.90 9.23
CA HIS A 432 -10.66 -16.89 8.49
C HIS A 432 -11.62 -15.94 7.77
N LYS A 433 -12.53 -16.47 6.94
CA LYS A 433 -13.49 -15.63 6.18
C LYS A 433 -14.37 -14.76 7.09
N GLN A 434 -14.64 -15.20 8.32
CA GLN A 434 -15.49 -14.45 9.25
C GLN A 434 -14.71 -13.44 10.11
N TYR A 435 -13.49 -13.75 10.55
CA TYR A 435 -12.80 -13.00 11.60
C TYR A 435 -11.44 -12.43 11.19
N SER A 436 -10.76 -12.93 10.15
CA SER A 436 -9.35 -12.56 9.86
C SER A 436 -9.16 -11.06 9.71
N ALA A 437 -10.00 -10.38 8.94
CA ALA A 437 -9.91 -8.93 8.75
C ALA A 437 -10.01 -8.12 10.05
N VAL A 438 -10.83 -8.56 11.02
CA VAL A 438 -10.94 -7.91 12.34
C VAL A 438 -9.76 -8.31 13.22
N ALA A 439 -9.34 -9.58 13.15
CA ALA A 439 -8.23 -10.12 13.90
C ALA A 439 -6.90 -9.46 13.51
N ASP A 440 -6.64 -9.26 12.22
CA ASP A 440 -5.45 -8.59 11.69
C ASP A 440 -5.38 -7.13 12.14
N LYS A 441 -6.51 -6.41 12.06
CA LYS A 441 -6.57 -5.03 12.56
C LYS A 441 -6.30 -4.97 14.06
N LEU A 442 -6.89 -5.86 14.84
CA LEU A 442 -6.74 -5.85 16.29
C LEU A 442 -5.36 -6.35 16.75
N HIS A 443 -4.78 -7.31 16.02
CA HIS A 443 -3.41 -7.77 16.20
C HIS A 443 -2.44 -6.62 15.97
N THR A 444 -2.58 -5.92 14.84
CA THR A 444 -1.81 -4.73 14.50
C THR A 444 -1.97 -3.64 15.57
N ALA A 445 -3.21 -3.34 15.99
CA ALA A 445 -3.45 -2.33 17.02
C ALA A 445 -2.78 -2.69 18.36
N LEU A 446 -2.84 -3.97 18.77
CA LEU A 446 -2.15 -4.46 19.97
C LEU A 446 -0.63 -4.41 19.80
N HIS A 447 -0.09 -4.83 18.65
CA HIS A 447 1.34 -4.78 18.33
C HIS A 447 1.87 -3.35 18.47
N GLU A 448 1.20 -2.39 17.84
CA GLU A 448 1.65 -1.00 17.78
C GLU A 448 1.47 -0.28 19.13
N VAL A 449 0.24 -0.29 19.68
CA VAL A 449 -0.11 0.53 20.85
C VAL A 449 0.38 -0.08 22.16
N VAL A 450 0.33 -1.40 22.29
CA VAL A 450 0.67 -2.12 23.52
C VAL A 450 2.03 -2.79 23.38
N GLY A 451 2.27 -3.49 22.27
CA GLY A 451 3.49 -4.22 21.98
C GLY A 451 4.70 -3.30 22.14
N HIS A 452 4.94 -2.37 21.24
CA HIS A 452 6.10 -1.46 21.32
C HIS A 452 6.14 -0.58 22.58
N ALA A 453 4.98 -0.26 23.17
CA ALA A 453 4.91 0.52 24.40
C ALA A 453 5.32 -0.26 25.67
N SER A 454 5.10 -1.57 25.68
CA SER A 454 5.28 -2.44 26.86
C SER A 454 6.75 -2.75 27.17
N GLY A 455 7.01 -2.97 28.45
CA GLY A 455 8.30 -3.44 28.96
C GLY A 455 9.41 -2.37 29.00
N GLN A 456 10.36 -2.54 29.92
CA GLN A 456 11.51 -1.64 30.12
C GLN A 456 12.84 -2.39 30.18
N LEU A 457 13.93 -1.68 29.86
CA LEU A 457 15.30 -2.19 30.02
C LEU A 457 15.73 -2.16 31.49
N ASN A 458 16.60 -3.08 31.88
CA ASN A 458 17.19 -3.06 33.22
C ASN A 458 18.15 -1.85 33.37
N PRO A 459 18.24 -1.26 34.58
CA PRO A 459 19.16 -0.16 34.82
C PRO A 459 20.60 -0.50 34.42
N GLY A 460 21.18 0.33 33.54
CA GLY A 460 22.56 0.16 33.06
C GLY A 460 22.71 -0.72 31.80
N VAL A 461 21.63 -1.29 31.28
CA VAL A 461 21.63 -1.98 29.96
C VAL A 461 21.51 -0.93 28.84
N GLY A 462 22.38 -1.05 27.83
CA GLY A 462 22.37 -0.18 26.65
C GLY A 462 21.13 -0.40 25.78
N THR A 463 20.93 0.47 24.79
CA THR A 463 19.83 0.32 23.83
C THR A 463 19.92 -1.02 23.08
N THR A 464 18.79 -1.54 22.59
CA THR A 464 18.77 -2.81 21.83
C THR A 464 19.67 -2.78 20.60
N LYS A 465 19.86 -1.61 19.98
CA LYS A 465 20.83 -1.42 18.89
C LYS A 465 22.26 -1.70 19.33
N GLU A 466 22.63 -1.31 20.55
CA GLU A 466 23.97 -1.51 21.11
C GLU A 466 24.16 -2.95 21.60
N THR A 467 23.15 -3.50 22.26
CA THR A 467 23.23 -4.83 22.91
C THR A 467 22.95 -5.97 21.93
N LEU A 468 21.87 -5.90 21.15
CA LEU A 468 21.39 -6.98 20.28
C LEU A 468 21.85 -6.86 18.82
N LYS A 469 22.35 -5.68 18.42
CA LYS A 469 22.95 -5.42 17.09
C LYS A 469 21.98 -5.80 15.95
N SER A 470 22.40 -6.67 15.04
CA SER A 470 21.62 -7.12 13.88
C SER A 470 20.34 -7.89 14.24
N TYR A 471 20.22 -8.38 15.48
CA TYR A 471 19.02 -9.09 15.95
C TYR A 471 17.99 -8.16 16.61
N ALA A 472 18.32 -6.88 16.81
CA ALA A 472 17.46 -5.94 17.53
C ALA A 472 16.08 -5.78 16.87
N SER A 473 16.04 -5.55 15.55
CA SER A 473 14.78 -5.34 14.82
C SER A 473 13.90 -6.59 14.84
N THR A 474 14.41 -7.75 14.44
CA THR A 474 13.60 -8.98 14.39
C THR A 474 13.12 -9.41 15.79
N LEU A 475 13.90 -9.19 16.85
CA LEU A 475 13.46 -9.48 18.21
C LEU A 475 12.37 -8.51 18.67
N GLU A 476 12.52 -7.22 18.40
CA GLU A 476 11.53 -6.21 18.80
C GLU A 476 10.18 -6.46 18.13
N GLU A 477 10.19 -6.76 16.83
CA GLU A 477 8.99 -7.06 16.05
C GLU A 477 8.27 -8.31 16.56
N GLY A 478 8.99 -9.43 16.74
CA GLY A 478 8.35 -10.65 17.22
C GLY A 478 7.89 -10.55 18.67
N ARG A 479 8.55 -9.73 19.50
CA ARG A 479 8.06 -9.43 20.86
C ARG A 479 6.74 -8.65 20.81
N ALA A 480 6.63 -7.64 19.94
CA ALA A 480 5.39 -6.89 19.76
C ALA A 480 4.27 -7.78 19.17
N ASP A 481 4.58 -8.64 18.21
CA ASP A 481 3.66 -9.66 17.69
C ASP A 481 3.15 -10.59 18.79
N LEU A 482 4.04 -11.05 19.67
CA LEU A 482 3.69 -11.92 20.80
C LEU A 482 2.77 -11.26 21.81
N VAL A 483 2.90 -9.94 22.05
CA VAL A 483 1.93 -9.18 22.85
C VAL A 483 0.55 -9.24 22.20
N GLY A 484 0.48 -8.96 20.89
CA GLY A 484 -0.75 -9.08 20.12
C GLY A 484 -1.35 -10.48 20.21
N LEU A 485 -0.58 -11.51 19.85
CA LEU A 485 -1.00 -12.90 19.89
C LEU A 485 -1.50 -13.31 21.28
N TYR A 486 -0.79 -12.97 22.34
CA TYR A 486 -1.19 -13.33 23.70
C TYR A 486 -2.54 -12.72 24.11
N PHE A 487 -2.81 -11.46 23.75
CA PHE A 487 -4.01 -10.74 24.17
C PHE A 487 -5.21 -10.87 23.22
N LEU A 488 -5.01 -11.26 21.96
CA LEU A 488 -6.10 -11.40 20.97
C LEU A 488 -7.24 -12.34 21.39
N MET A 489 -6.92 -13.33 22.21
CA MET A 489 -7.87 -14.31 22.73
C MET A 489 -8.32 -13.99 24.17
N ASP A 490 -7.96 -12.81 24.69
CA ASP A 490 -8.33 -12.39 26.04
C ASP A 490 -9.74 -11.80 26.08
N LYS A 491 -10.54 -12.23 27.06
CA LYS A 491 -11.90 -11.72 27.29
C LYS A 491 -11.93 -10.23 27.57
N LYS A 492 -10.83 -9.63 28.01
CA LYS A 492 -10.71 -8.19 28.15
C LYS A 492 -11.08 -7.44 26.87
N LEU A 493 -10.79 -8.00 25.70
CA LEU A 493 -11.15 -7.40 24.41
C LEU A 493 -12.67 -7.36 24.18
N GLU A 494 -13.40 -8.36 24.67
CA GLU A 494 -14.88 -8.34 24.70
C GLU A 494 -15.39 -7.31 25.72
N GLU A 495 -14.80 -7.29 26.92
CA GLU A 495 -15.20 -6.37 28.00
C GLU A 495 -15.05 -4.89 27.61
N ILE A 496 -14.03 -4.56 26.83
CA ILE A 496 -13.78 -3.19 26.33
C ILE A 496 -14.37 -2.94 24.94
N GLY A 497 -15.15 -3.89 24.40
CA GLY A 497 -15.96 -3.72 23.19
C GLY A 497 -15.19 -3.74 21.87
N LEU A 498 -14.01 -4.36 21.82
CA LEU A 498 -13.19 -4.46 20.60
C LEU A 498 -13.55 -5.67 19.73
N THR A 499 -14.23 -6.66 20.30
CA THR A 499 -14.73 -7.85 19.59
C THR A 499 -15.97 -8.39 20.29
N ASP A 500 -16.82 -9.10 19.56
CA ASP A 500 -17.97 -9.84 20.10
C ASP A 500 -17.59 -11.28 20.52
N ASN A 501 -16.45 -11.77 20.06
CA ASN A 501 -15.95 -13.11 20.35
C ASN A 501 -14.42 -13.17 20.26
N ALA A 502 -13.73 -12.93 21.38
CA ALA A 502 -12.26 -12.96 21.43
C ALA A 502 -11.71 -14.35 21.16
N GLU A 503 -12.43 -15.41 21.54
CA GLU A 503 -11.99 -16.78 21.32
C GLU A 503 -11.87 -17.10 19.82
N LYS A 504 -12.95 -16.92 19.05
CA LYS A 504 -12.95 -17.17 17.60
C LYS A 504 -12.04 -16.24 16.82
N LEU A 505 -11.97 -14.98 17.23
CA LEU A 505 -11.05 -14.01 16.65
C LEU A 505 -9.59 -14.43 16.87
N GLY A 506 -9.25 -14.83 18.10
CA GLY A 506 -7.93 -15.37 18.43
C GLY A 506 -7.61 -16.66 17.68
N MET A 507 -8.59 -17.56 17.50
CA MET A 507 -8.40 -18.79 16.72
C MET A 507 -8.04 -18.46 15.26
N ALA A 508 -8.80 -17.59 14.61
CA ALA A 508 -8.52 -17.17 13.23
C ALA A 508 -7.13 -16.54 13.10
N ALA A 509 -6.76 -15.62 14.00
CA ALA A 509 -5.42 -15.03 14.00
C ALA A 509 -4.31 -16.06 14.21
N TYR A 510 -4.52 -17.04 15.10
CA TYR A 510 -3.50 -18.05 15.37
C TYR A 510 -3.30 -18.99 14.19
N ASP A 511 -4.39 -19.44 13.58
CA ASP A 511 -4.35 -20.25 12.36
C ASP A 511 -3.58 -19.51 11.26
N ASP A 512 -3.93 -18.22 11.04
CA ASP A 512 -3.27 -17.37 10.05
C ASP A 512 -1.79 -17.16 10.36
N TYR A 513 -1.43 -16.88 11.62
CA TYR A 513 -0.06 -16.62 12.03
C TYR A 513 0.83 -17.87 11.89
N ILE A 514 0.34 -19.04 12.31
CA ILE A 514 1.08 -20.32 12.20
C ILE A 514 1.21 -20.74 10.73
N ARG A 515 0.13 -20.67 9.95
CA ARG A 515 0.15 -20.98 8.52
C ARG A 515 1.07 -20.04 7.74
N ASN A 516 1.07 -18.76 8.07
CA ASN A 516 2.00 -17.78 7.50
C ASN A 516 3.44 -18.10 7.88
N GLY A 517 3.71 -18.20 9.18
CA GLY A 517 5.03 -18.37 9.77
C GLY A 517 5.75 -19.64 9.32
N LEU A 518 5.03 -20.75 9.17
CA LEU A 518 5.61 -22.05 8.84
C LEU A 518 5.43 -22.48 7.39
N MET A 519 4.63 -21.77 6.58
CA MET A 519 4.36 -22.16 5.20
C MET A 519 4.25 -20.97 4.24
N THR A 520 3.16 -20.21 4.30
CA THR A 520 2.75 -19.39 3.15
C THR A 520 3.64 -18.18 2.93
N GLN A 521 4.42 -17.73 3.92
CA GLN A 521 5.38 -16.65 3.70
C GLN A 521 6.54 -17.05 2.77
N PHE A 522 6.87 -18.33 2.68
CA PHE A 522 8.00 -18.83 1.87
C PHE A 522 7.78 -18.72 0.37
N VAL A 523 6.55 -18.42 -0.09
CA VAL A 523 6.27 -18.10 -1.50
C VAL A 523 7.05 -16.88 -2.00
N ARG A 524 7.55 -16.04 -1.09
CA ARG A 524 8.32 -14.81 -1.38
C ARG A 524 9.83 -15.06 -1.48
N ILE A 525 10.28 -16.30 -1.31
CA ILE A 525 11.70 -16.65 -1.20
C ILE A 525 12.04 -17.61 -2.34
N ASP A 526 13.14 -17.34 -3.04
CA ASP A 526 13.66 -18.24 -4.08
C ASP A 526 14.12 -19.57 -3.47
N LEU A 527 13.83 -20.69 -4.14
CA LEU A 527 14.23 -22.02 -3.69
C LEU A 527 15.74 -22.09 -3.41
N GLY A 528 16.12 -22.63 -2.25
CA GLY A 528 17.52 -22.70 -1.80
C GLY A 528 18.01 -21.47 -1.03
N LYS A 529 17.17 -20.45 -0.84
CA LYS A 529 17.47 -19.28 0.00
C LYS A 529 16.85 -19.42 1.40
N ASP A 530 17.40 -18.65 2.32
CA ASP A 530 16.94 -18.55 3.72
C ASP A 530 16.14 -17.25 3.92
N VAL A 531 15.49 -17.12 5.08
CA VAL A 531 14.77 -15.89 5.45
C VAL A 531 15.76 -14.79 5.84
N GLU A 532 15.64 -13.62 5.23
CA GLU A 532 16.52 -12.47 5.49
C GLU A 532 15.80 -11.28 6.16
N GLU A 533 14.57 -11.00 5.74
CA GLU A 533 13.79 -9.84 6.19
C GLU A 533 13.33 -10.00 7.65
N ALA A 534 13.46 -8.94 8.45
CA ALA A 534 13.28 -8.99 9.91
C ALA A 534 11.86 -9.38 10.35
N HIS A 535 10.82 -8.94 9.64
CA HIS A 535 9.44 -9.30 9.95
C HIS A 535 9.13 -10.76 9.58
N MET A 536 9.60 -11.22 8.42
CA MET A 536 9.50 -12.64 8.02
C MET A 536 10.26 -13.54 9.01
N ARG A 537 11.46 -13.14 9.42
CA ARG A 537 12.24 -13.85 10.45
C ARG A 537 11.47 -13.97 11.75
N ASN A 538 10.79 -12.89 12.18
CA ASN A 538 10.06 -12.91 13.44
C ASN A 538 8.85 -13.85 13.41
N ARG A 539 8.03 -13.79 12.36
CA ARG A 539 6.88 -14.68 12.20
C ARG A 539 7.32 -16.13 12.15
N PHE A 540 8.48 -16.37 11.52
CA PHE A 540 9.06 -17.71 11.45
C PHE A 540 9.54 -18.19 12.82
N TRP A 541 10.40 -17.42 13.53
CA TRP A 541 10.91 -17.90 14.81
C TRP A 541 9.84 -18.02 15.88
N VAL A 542 8.82 -17.14 15.89
CA VAL A 542 7.67 -17.27 16.79
C VAL A 542 6.95 -18.60 16.53
N SER A 543 6.59 -18.86 15.28
CA SER A 543 5.81 -20.04 14.89
C SER A 543 6.60 -21.35 15.05
N ALA A 544 7.87 -21.36 14.66
CA ALA A 544 8.72 -22.55 14.78
C ALA A 544 9.03 -22.87 16.25
N TRP A 545 9.23 -21.86 17.10
CA TRP A 545 9.46 -22.08 18.53
C TRP A 545 8.23 -22.67 19.21
N VAL A 546 7.03 -22.10 19.01
CA VAL A 546 5.81 -22.63 19.65
C VAL A 546 5.41 -24.00 19.09
N TYR A 547 5.69 -24.26 17.81
CA TYR A 547 5.55 -25.59 17.22
C TYR A 547 6.45 -26.59 17.95
N GLU A 548 7.77 -26.34 18.05
CA GLU A 548 8.72 -27.23 18.73
C GLU A 548 8.35 -27.44 20.21
N LYS A 549 8.06 -26.35 20.95
CA LYS A 549 7.74 -26.46 22.39
C LYS A 549 6.37 -27.10 22.65
N GLY A 550 5.48 -27.07 21.66
CA GLY A 550 4.17 -27.70 21.72
C GLY A 550 4.13 -29.18 21.32
N GLU A 551 5.21 -29.74 20.75
CA GLU A 551 5.21 -31.10 20.18
C GLU A 551 4.86 -32.17 21.22
N ALA A 552 5.42 -32.10 22.43
CA ALA A 552 5.19 -33.09 23.48
C ALA A 552 3.72 -33.15 23.94
N ASP A 553 2.98 -32.05 23.78
CA ASP A 553 1.58 -31.90 24.15
C ASP A 553 0.63 -31.97 22.94
N ASN A 554 1.17 -32.17 21.73
CA ASN A 554 0.47 -32.11 20.45
C ASN A 554 -0.36 -30.82 20.28
N VAL A 555 0.22 -29.66 20.62
CA VAL A 555 -0.48 -28.36 20.55
C VAL A 555 -0.77 -27.95 19.10
N ILE A 556 0.20 -28.15 18.21
CA ILE A 556 0.10 -27.94 16.77
C ILE A 556 0.51 -29.25 16.10
N GLU A 557 -0.36 -29.80 15.26
CA GLU A 557 -0.12 -31.03 14.53
C GLU A 557 0.31 -30.71 13.09
N LYS A 558 1.48 -31.21 12.68
CA LYS A 558 1.92 -31.19 11.28
C LYS A 558 1.40 -32.43 10.56
N LEU A 559 0.51 -32.21 9.58
CA LEU A 559 -0.18 -33.26 8.85
C LEU A 559 0.26 -33.29 7.39
N THR A 560 0.33 -34.49 6.81
CA THR A 560 0.52 -34.65 5.36
C THR A 560 -0.67 -35.37 4.75
N LYS A 561 -1.40 -34.69 3.84
CA LYS A 561 -2.53 -35.26 3.09
C LYS A 561 -2.23 -35.16 1.59
N ASN A 562 -2.25 -36.29 0.88
CA ASN A 562 -1.97 -36.34 -0.56
C ASN A 562 -0.64 -35.66 -0.97
N GLY A 563 0.40 -35.81 -0.15
CA GLY A 563 1.71 -35.19 -0.39
C GLY A 563 1.79 -33.69 -0.11
N LYS A 564 0.74 -33.10 0.51
CA LYS A 564 0.72 -31.70 0.94
C LYS A 564 0.73 -31.60 2.46
N THR A 565 1.56 -30.70 2.98
CA THR A 565 1.72 -30.41 4.40
C THR A 565 0.70 -29.37 4.86
N TYR A 566 0.15 -29.55 6.06
CA TYR A 566 -0.75 -28.62 6.74
C TYR A 566 -0.38 -28.55 8.22
N TYR A 567 -0.61 -27.41 8.85
CA TYR A 567 -0.50 -27.26 10.30
C TYR A 567 -1.90 -27.08 10.87
N ASN A 568 -2.24 -27.87 11.87
CA ASN A 568 -3.55 -27.87 12.52
C ASN A 568 -3.35 -27.55 14.00
N ILE A 569 -3.98 -26.47 14.51
CA ILE A 569 -3.90 -26.13 15.92
C ILE A 569 -4.93 -26.99 16.68
N ILE A 570 -4.43 -27.86 17.56
CA ILE A 570 -5.27 -28.78 18.35
C ILE A 570 -5.72 -28.12 19.65
N ASP A 571 -4.85 -27.30 20.27
CA ASP A 571 -5.12 -26.66 21.56
C ASP A 571 -4.71 -25.18 21.54
N TYR A 572 -5.65 -24.33 21.15
CA TYR A 572 -5.46 -22.87 21.08
C TYR A 572 -5.09 -22.25 22.43
N GLN A 573 -5.57 -22.79 23.56
CA GLN A 573 -5.27 -22.24 24.89
C GLN A 573 -3.84 -22.59 25.35
N LYS A 574 -3.38 -23.82 25.06
CA LYS A 574 -1.96 -24.16 25.24
C LYS A 574 -1.08 -23.34 24.31
N LEU A 575 -1.49 -23.11 23.06
CA LEU A 575 -0.75 -22.25 22.14
C LEU A 575 -0.63 -20.81 22.68
N ARG A 576 -1.73 -20.24 23.18
CA ARG A 576 -1.71 -18.95 23.90
C ARG A 576 -0.72 -18.93 25.06
N THR A 577 -0.67 -20.02 25.82
CA THR A 577 0.29 -20.17 26.93
C THR A 577 1.73 -20.17 26.43
N LEU A 578 2.02 -20.86 25.32
CA LEU A 578 3.34 -20.87 24.69
C LEU A 578 3.74 -19.49 24.16
N PHE A 579 2.81 -18.74 23.54
CA PHE A 579 3.06 -17.33 23.19
C PHE A 579 3.42 -16.50 24.42
N GLY A 580 2.69 -16.66 25.53
CA GLY A 580 3.01 -15.99 26.79
C GLY A 580 4.39 -16.34 27.35
N GLN A 581 4.83 -17.60 27.23
CA GLN A 581 6.16 -18.04 27.65
C GLN A 581 7.26 -17.42 26.78
N LEU A 582 7.06 -17.41 25.46
CA LEU A 582 8.01 -16.81 24.53
C LEU A 582 8.06 -15.28 24.66
N LEU A 583 6.92 -14.62 24.94
CA LEU A 583 6.86 -13.20 25.25
C LEU A 583 7.71 -12.86 26.49
N ARG A 584 7.59 -13.68 27.54
CA ARG A 584 8.39 -13.52 28.76
C ARG A 584 9.89 -13.62 28.47
N GLU A 585 10.29 -14.61 27.66
CA GLU A 585 11.70 -14.82 27.31
C GLU A 585 12.24 -13.72 26.40
N THR A 586 11.50 -13.33 25.36
CA THR A 586 11.91 -12.26 24.44
C THR A 586 12.00 -10.90 25.15
N GLN A 587 11.11 -10.62 26.10
CA GLN A 587 11.24 -9.45 26.96
C GLN A 587 12.48 -9.53 27.86
N ARG A 588 12.80 -10.70 28.45
CA ARG A 588 14.04 -10.88 29.23
C ARG A 588 15.27 -10.59 28.38
N ILE A 589 15.35 -11.18 27.18
CA ILE A 589 16.44 -10.98 26.22
C ILE A 589 16.63 -9.49 25.94
N LYS A 590 15.52 -8.77 25.65
CA LYS A 590 15.51 -7.32 25.43
C LYS A 590 16.01 -6.56 26.66
N SER A 591 15.41 -6.82 27.82
CA SER A 591 15.64 -6.06 29.06
C SER A 591 17.04 -6.24 29.64
N GLU A 592 17.65 -7.40 29.46
CA GLU A 592 18.99 -7.73 29.93
C GLU A 592 20.08 -7.49 28.87
N GLY A 593 19.70 -7.27 27.61
CA GLY A 593 20.65 -7.09 26.50
C GLY A 593 21.38 -8.39 26.13
N ASP A 594 20.69 -9.53 26.23
CA ASP A 594 21.27 -10.87 26.03
C ASP A 594 21.44 -11.20 24.54
N TYR A 595 22.54 -10.73 23.96
CA TYR A 595 22.87 -10.92 22.55
C TYR A 595 22.88 -12.40 22.13
N GLU A 596 23.44 -13.30 22.95
CA GLU A 596 23.58 -14.71 22.56
C GLU A 596 22.23 -15.42 22.59
N ALA A 597 21.34 -15.11 23.53
CA ALA A 597 19.97 -15.63 23.50
C ALA A 597 19.18 -15.10 22.30
N ALA A 598 19.29 -13.80 21.98
CA ALA A 598 18.66 -13.23 20.79
C ALA A 598 19.14 -13.91 19.50
N LYS A 599 20.46 -14.07 19.36
CA LYS A 599 21.08 -14.78 18.25
C LYS A 599 20.60 -16.23 18.16
N ASN A 600 20.60 -16.96 19.27
CA ASN A 600 20.20 -18.37 19.28
C ASN A 600 18.71 -18.52 18.92
N LEU A 601 17.83 -17.65 19.41
CA LEU A 601 16.42 -17.68 19.04
C LEU A 601 16.24 -17.43 17.54
N VAL A 602 16.86 -16.40 16.99
CA VAL A 602 16.70 -16.04 15.58
C VAL A 602 17.36 -17.06 14.66
N GLU A 603 18.60 -17.45 14.91
CA GLU A 603 19.35 -18.35 14.01
C GLU A 603 18.82 -19.78 14.02
N ASN A 604 18.30 -20.27 15.16
CA ASN A 604 17.77 -21.64 15.24
C ASN A 604 16.34 -21.76 14.71
N TYR A 605 15.52 -20.72 14.82
CA TYR A 605 14.08 -20.81 14.52
C TYR A 605 13.60 -19.88 13.39
N GLY A 606 14.36 -18.84 13.03
CA GLY A 606 13.89 -17.75 12.16
C GLY A 606 14.63 -17.60 10.84
N VAL A 607 15.66 -18.39 10.57
CA VAL A 607 16.52 -18.23 9.37
C VAL A 607 16.37 -19.41 8.40
N LYS A 608 16.59 -20.64 8.88
CA LYS A 608 16.73 -21.82 8.02
C LYS A 608 15.38 -22.42 7.65
N ILE A 609 15.07 -22.42 6.36
CA ILE A 609 13.85 -23.03 5.83
C ILE A 609 14.12 -24.50 5.51
N ASP A 610 13.22 -25.39 5.94
CA ASP A 610 13.18 -26.76 5.44
C ASP A 610 12.91 -26.73 3.92
N GLN A 611 13.91 -27.12 3.13
CA GLN A 611 13.87 -26.97 1.68
C GLN A 611 12.85 -27.91 1.01
N ASP A 612 12.45 -29.00 1.66
CA ASP A 612 11.38 -29.86 1.15
C ASP A 612 10.02 -29.17 1.31
N ILE A 613 9.79 -28.53 2.47
CA ILE A 613 8.59 -27.69 2.69
C ILE A 613 8.60 -26.49 1.73
N HIS A 614 9.74 -25.83 1.57
CA HIS A 614 9.86 -24.66 0.68
C HIS A 614 9.49 -25.02 -0.75
N LYS A 615 10.06 -26.11 -1.27
CA LYS A 615 9.72 -26.63 -2.58
C LYS A 615 8.25 -26.98 -2.69
N GLU A 616 7.69 -27.68 -1.70
CA GLU A 616 6.27 -28.02 -1.67
C GLU A 616 5.37 -26.77 -1.72
N VAL A 617 5.69 -25.75 -0.93
CA VAL A 617 4.97 -24.46 -0.90
C VAL A 617 5.04 -23.77 -2.26
N LEU A 618 6.22 -23.72 -2.90
CA LEU A 618 6.38 -23.14 -4.24
C LEU A 618 5.61 -23.93 -5.30
N ASP A 619 5.67 -25.26 -5.27
CA ASP A 619 4.95 -26.15 -6.19
C ASP A 619 3.43 -25.98 -6.04
N ARG A 620 2.92 -25.96 -4.79
CA ARG A 620 1.50 -25.68 -4.50
C ARG A 620 1.11 -24.27 -4.92
N ASN A 621 1.98 -23.28 -4.69
CA ASN A 621 1.69 -21.90 -5.04
C ASN A 621 1.71 -21.64 -6.55
N SER A 622 2.42 -22.47 -7.33
CA SER A 622 2.54 -22.33 -8.80
C SER A 622 1.20 -22.43 -9.54
N GLN A 623 0.19 -23.04 -8.91
CA GLN A 623 -1.18 -23.09 -9.46
C GLN A 623 -1.88 -21.73 -9.39
N PHE A 624 -1.50 -20.87 -8.43
CA PHE A 624 -2.02 -19.52 -8.29
C PHE A 624 -1.22 -18.57 -9.16
N LYS A 625 -1.72 -18.40 -10.39
CA LYS A 625 -1.16 -17.46 -11.36
C LYS A 625 -1.53 -16.01 -11.03
N SER A 626 -1.38 -15.59 -9.77
CA SER A 626 -1.40 -14.17 -9.43
C SER A 626 -0.28 -13.50 -10.22
N LYS A 627 -0.61 -12.41 -10.89
CA LYS A 627 0.42 -11.65 -11.60
C LYS A 627 1.42 -11.10 -10.59
N PRO A 628 2.73 -11.10 -10.88
CA PRO A 628 3.77 -10.70 -9.93
C PRO A 628 3.65 -9.23 -9.50
N TYR A 629 3.03 -8.40 -10.33
CA TYR A 629 2.79 -6.99 -10.04
C TYR A 629 1.29 -6.71 -9.96
N SER A 630 0.90 -5.90 -8.98
CA SER A 630 -0.45 -5.33 -8.94
C SER A 630 -0.43 -3.83 -8.78
N GLY A 631 -1.46 -3.18 -9.32
CA GLY A 631 -1.76 -1.78 -9.05
C GLY A 631 -3.26 -1.58 -8.98
N PHE A 632 -3.70 -0.33 -8.84
CA PHE A 632 -5.07 0.00 -8.52
C PHE A 632 -5.67 1.01 -9.47
N VAL A 633 -6.95 0.85 -9.76
CA VAL A 633 -7.78 1.97 -10.19
C VAL A 633 -8.20 2.79 -8.97
N ASN A 634 -8.22 4.12 -9.10
CA ASN A 634 -8.77 4.97 -8.05
C ASN A 634 -10.31 4.90 -8.04
N PRO A 635 -10.97 5.03 -6.89
CA PRO A 635 -12.37 5.42 -6.83
C PRO A 635 -12.61 6.77 -7.51
N VAL A 636 -13.81 6.96 -8.06
CA VAL A 636 -14.23 8.21 -8.71
C VAL A 636 -15.10 9.01 -7.75
N LEU A 637 -14.66 10.22 -7.43
CA LEU A 637 -15.37 11.16 -6.56
C LEU A 637 -16.26 12.07 -7.41
N VAL A 638 -17.58 11.89 -7.32
CA VAL A 638 -18.59 12.56 -8.14
C VAL A 638 -19.31 13.63 -7.31
N PRO A 639 -19.03 14.93 -7.50
CA PRO A 639 -19.74 15.98 -6.79
C PRO A 639 -21.15 16.16 -7.35
N GLU A 640 -22.12 16.31 -6.45
CA GLU A 640 -23.46 16.81 -6.77
C GLU A 640 -23.54 18.28 -6.39
N THR A 641 -24.12 19.12 -7.27
CA THR A 641 -24.22 20.56 -7.04
C THR A 641 -25.66 21.04 -7.02
N ASP A 642 -25.91 22.10 -6.24
CA ASP A 642 -27.14 22.88 -6.35
C ASP A 642 -27.19 23.73 -7.64
N ASP A 643 -28.30 24.44 -7.86
CA ASP A 643 -28.55 25.27 -9.05
C ASP A 643 -27.55 26.44 -9.21
N VAL A 644 -26.81 26.79 -8.14
CA VAL A 644 -25.81 27.87 -8.16
C VAL A 644 -24.36 27.33 -8.13
N GLY A 645 -24.18 26.01 -8.21
CA GLY A 645 -22.89 25.34 -8.35
C GLY A 645 -22.18 25.00 -7.03
N ASN A 646 -22.84 25.12 -5.88
CA ASN A 646 -22.26 24.67 -4.62
C ASN A 646 -22.36 23.15 -4.52
N ILE A 647 -21.27 22.49 -4.12
CA ILE A 647 -21.27 21.05 -3.86
C ILE A 647 -22.13 20.76 -2.62
N THR A 648 -23.17 19.95 -2.79
CA THR A 648 -24.10 19.50 -1.74
C THR A 648 -23.79 18.09 -1.23
N GLU A 649 -23.13 17.27 -2.04
CA GLU A 649 -22.67 15.92 -1.71
C GLU A 649 -21.50 15.53 -2.62
N VAL A 650 -20.67 14.58 -2.20
CA VAL A 650 -19.67 13.93 -3.07
C VAL A 650 -19.83 12.43 -2.94
N LYS A 651 -20.26 11.79 -4.03
CA LYS A 651 -20.48 10.34 -4.08
C LYS A 651 -19.21 9.62 -4.51
N VAL A 652 -18.95 8.47 -3.90
CA VAL A 652 -17.87 7.56 -4.33
C VAL A 652 -18.48 6.52 -5.26
N THR A 653 -17.92 6.42 -6.46
CA THR A 653 -18.23 5.34 -7.41
C THR A 653 -16.94 4.62 -7.81
N GLN A 654 -17.05 3.45 -8.44
CA GLN A 654 -15.91 2.74 -9.00
C GLN A 654 -15.86 2.95 -10.52
N PRO A 655 -14.67 3.02 -11.14
CA PRO A 655 -14.57 3.10 -12.58
C PRO A 655 -15.03 1.78 -13.22
N GLU A 656 -15.52 1.86 -14.46
CA GLU A 656 -16.01 0.69 -15.20
C GLU A 656 -14.90 -0.32 -15.50
N SER A 657 -13.71 0.17 -15.86
CA SER A 657 -12.52 -0.62 -16.14
C SER A 657 -11.26 0.23 -15.99
N PHE A 658 -10.09 -0.43 -15.98
CA PHE A 658 -8.81 0.26 -16.03
C PHE A 658 -8.70 1.16 -17.27
N THR A 659 -9.05 0.63 -18.45
CA THR A 659 -9.07 1.40 -19.71
C THR A 659 -10.00 2.61 -19.62
N ALA A 660 -11.22 2.45 -19.10
CA ALA A 660 -12.17 3.56 -18.98
C ALA A 660 -11.62 4.69 -18.09
N GLN A 661 -10.99 4.36 -16.97
CA GLN A 661 -10.36 5.35 -16.11
C GLN A 661 -9.18 6.06 -16.79
N MET A 662 -8.31 5.32 -17.48
CA MET A 662 -7.16 5.92 -18.15
C MET A 662 -7.58 6.87 -19.28
N LEU A 663 -8.62 6.52 -20.03
CA LEU A 663 -9.20 7.40 -21.06
C LEU A 663 -9.93 8.61 -20.46
N ASP A 664 -10.63 8.45 -19.34
CA ASP A 664 -11.21 9.60 -18.61
C ASP A 664 -10.10 10.55 -18.14
N TYR A 665 -9.00 10.00 -17.62
CA TYR A 665 -7.87 10.81 -17.20
C TYR A 665 -7.18 11.52 -18.35
N ALA A 666 -7.00 10.85 -19.49
CA ALA A 666 -6.46 11.46 -20.69
C ALA A 666 -7.31 12.66 -21.16
N LYS A 667 -8.64 12.53 -21.06
CA LYS A 667 -9.60 13.56 -21.46
C LYS A 667 -9.63 14.75 -20.49
N ASN A 668 -9.64 14.49 -19.19
CA ASN A 668 -9.93 15.51 -18.18
C ASN A 668 -8.69 16.09 -17.50
N TYR A 669 -7.54 15.39 -17.54
CA TYR A 669 -6.31 15.78 -16.85
C TYR A 669 -5.06 15.76 -17.76
N GLY A 670 -5.24 15.82 -19.08
CA GLY A 670 -4.17 15.93 -20.07
C GLY A 670 -3.66 17.36 -20.26
N PHE A 671 -3.09 17.99 -19.22
CA PHE A 671 -2.75 19.42 -19.24
C PHE A 671 -1.39 19.77 -19.87
N LEU A 672 -0.53 18.79 -20.17
CA LEU A 672 0.75 19.02 -20.87
C LEU A 672 0.72 18.54 -22.33
N VAL A 673 -0.25 17.69 -22.65
CA VAL A 673 -0.60 17.31 -24.01
C VAL A 673 -1.04 18.54 -24.82
N LYS A 674 -0.64 18.61 -26.10
CA LYS A 674 -0.90 19.74 -27.00
C LYS A 674 -2.22 19.64 -27.75
#